data_AF-A0A672HV77-F1
#
_entry.id   AF-A0A672HV77-F1
#
_cell.length_a   1.000
_cell.length_b   1.000
_cell.length_c   1.000
_cell.angle_alpha   90.00
_cell.angle_beta   90.00
_cell.angle_gamma   90.00
#
_symmetry.space_group_name_H-M   'P 1'
#
loop_
_entity.id
_entity.type
_entity.pdbx_description
1 polymer ?
#
loop_
_entity_poly.entity_id
_entity_poly.type
_entity_poly.pdbx_seq_one_letter_code
_entity_poly.pdbx_strand_id
1 'polypeptide(L)'
;YLWLHIGLTEVSLGVRHAAWDFYTGTSDSGRPVIQLRLVGEKRKHYEGRVEVLYNGEWGTVCDDDFSISAAHVVCRELGFVDAESWSPSAKYGRGEGRIWLDNVHCSGSEKSLAHCSSNGFGVSDCKHSEDVGVVCSQKRIPGFKFIRSQIPGHGVPVQVEDVRIRATYSQRKRIPITEGFLEVKDGGKWRQICSVDWTEMNSRVICGMYGFPGEKRFNTRPYKLLAKRRKKNFWGFSVNCTGNEANLSECKVGQEIELKGNDTCGQGMPVVVSCVPGRAFAPSVSMGFRKAYRVEQPLVRLRGGAMIGEGRVEVLKNGEWGTVCDDNWDMRAATVVCRELGFGSAKEALTGARMGQGIGPVQMNEVDCSGFEKSLTECRFNREALGCSHEEDAAVRCNVPAMGFNKRLRLAGGRNPYEGRVEVLTERNGSLVWGTVCSDSWGTMEAMVVCRQLGLGFASHAFQETYYWQGDSSADAIVMSGVRCSGTELTLDQCLHHGKHILCPKGGGRFSAGVSCTQTAPDLVLSSQVVEQTTYLEDRPMYALQCAHEEHCLASSANQADPTSYRRLLRFSSQIHNNGQSDFRPRAAHHSWVWHECHRHYHSMEVFTHYDLLSLNGTKVAEGHKASFCLEDTHCDEGIQKRYECANFGAQGITVGCWDTYRHDIDCQWVDITDVKPGDYIFQVVINPNYEVAESDYTNNIMKCRARYDGHRIWMYNCHIGENSLTSTMLGLVNNRI
;
A
#
# COMPACT_ATOMS: atom_id res chain seq x y z
N TYR A 1 -61.72 -56.08 5.75
CA TYR A 1 -61.05 -57.28 5.22
C TYR A 1 -59.56 -56.92 5.16
N LEU A 2 -58.62 -57.44 5.96
CA LEU A 2 -58.49 -58.71 6.67
C LEU A 2 -57.66 -58.45 7.94
N TRP A 3 -57.97 -59.16 9.02
CA TRP A 3 -57.20 -59.22 10.26
C TRP A 3 -55.93 -60.07 10.11
N LEU A 4 -54.90 -59.80 10.92
CA LEU A 4 -54.15 -60.86 11.62
C LEU A 4 -53.50 -60.34 12.90
N HIS A 5 -53.35 -61.26 13.83
CA HIS A 5 -53.40 -61.11 15.28
C HIS A 5 -52.27 -61.98 15.86
N ILE A 6 -51.89 -61.71 17.13
CA ILE A 6 -51.13 -62.58 18.07
C ILE A 6 -49.59 -62.47 17.91
N GLY A 7 -48.76 -62.32 18.94
CA GLY A 7 -48.95 -62.41 20.39
C GLY A 7 -47.63 -62.16 21.16
N LEU A 8 -47.78 -61.94 22.46
CA LEU A 8 -46.79 -61.61 23.50
C LEU A 8 -45.77 -62.72 23.79
N THR A 9 -44.57 -62.34 24.29
CA THR A 9 -43.98 -62.80 25.58
C THR A 9 -42.71 -62.03 25.95
N GLU A 10 -42.63 -61.64 27.22
CA GLU A 10 -41.56 -60.93 27.96
C GLU A 10 -40.25 -61.73 28.10
N VAL A 11 -39.11 -61.05 28.24
CA VAL A 11 -38.17 -61.15 29.41
C VAL A 11 -37.34 -59.86 29.52
N SER A 12 -37.29 -59.29 30.72
CA SER A 12 -36.57 -58.08 31.13
C SER A 12 -35.04 -58.23 31.13
N LEU A 13 -34.30 -57.14 30.87
CA LEU A 13 -33.05 -56.79 31.60
C LEU A 13 -32.60 -55.34 31.30
N GLY A 14 -32.82 -54.48 32.29
CA GLY A 14 -32.07 -53.26 32.65
C GLY A 14 -31.48 -52.34 31.58
N VAL A 15 -32.14 -51.21 31.33
CA VAL A 15 -31.49 -49.99 30.85
C VAL A 15 -31.85 -48.83 31.79
N ARG A 16 -30.83 -48.26 32.45
CA ARG A 16 -30.95 -47.04 33.23
C ARG A 16 -31.43 -45.92 32.32
N HIS A 17 -32.59 -45.34 32.62
CA HIS A 17 -32.96 -44.04 32.08
C HIS A 17 -32.06 -42.99 32.73
N ALA A 18 -31.02 -42.57 32.00
CA ALA A 18 -30.34 -41.31 32.30
C ALA A 18 -31.17 -40.21 31.63
N ALA A 19 -31.62 -39.27 32.45
CA ALA A 19 -32.37 -38.09 32.04
C ALA A 19 -31.62 -37.33 30.93
N TRP A 20 -32.38 -36.82 29.98
CA TRP A 20 -31.91 -35.89 28.97
C TRP A 20 -31.71 -34.52 29.63
N ASP A 21 -30.52 -34.32 30.22
CA ASP A 21 -30.08 -32.98 30.57
C ASP A 21 -29.61 -32.29 29.29
N PHE A 22 -30.52 -31.48 28.72
CA PHE A 22 -30.16 -30.44 27.78
C PHE A 22 -29.21 -29.47 28.51
N TYR A 23 -27.91 -29.58 28.24
CA TYR A 23 -26.94 -28.56 28.65
C TYR A 23 -27.23 -27.29 27.84
N THR A 24 -28.04 -26.41 28.42
CA THR A 24 -28.03 -24.98 28.10
C THR A 24 -26.63 -24.46 28.40
N GLY A 25 -25.88 -24.09 27.36
CA GLY A 25 -24.56 -23.47 27.51
C GLY A 25 -24.70 -22.07 28.11
N THR A 26 -24.75 -21.98 29.43
CA THR A 26 -24.67 -20.72 30.16
C THR A 26 -23.22 -20.25 30.18
N SER A 27 -22.96 -19.11 29.55
CA SER A 27 -21.81 -18.26 29.87
C SER A 27 -21.90 -17.84 31.35
N ASP A 28 -20.76 -17.62 32.00
CA ASP A 28 -20.54 -17.26 33.42
C ASP A 28 -21.25 -15.95 33.89
N SER A 29 -22.22 -15.44 33.13
CA SER A 29 -22.98 -14.21 33.39
C SER A 29 -24.51 -14.30 33.15
N GLY A 30 -25.08 -15.49 32.85
CA GLY A 30 -26.54 -15.66 32.75
C GLY A 30 -27.23 -14.93 31.57
N ARG A 31 -26.45 -14.46 30.58
CA ARG A 31 -26.96 -13.78 29.37
C ARG A 31 -26.75 -14.64 28.10
N PRO A 32 -27.60 -14.48 27.08
CA PRO A 32 -27.55 -15.27 25.85
C PRO A 32 -26.28 -15.01 25.02
N VAL A 33 -25.76 -16.06 24.40
CA VAL A 33 -24.65 -15.96 23.44
C VAL A 33 -25.21 -15.59 22.06
N ILE A 34 -24.66 -14.53 21.46
CA ILE A 34 -25.06 -14.04 20.14
C ILE A 34 -23.85 -13.96 19.19
N GLN A 35 -24.10 -13.82 17.89
CA GLN A 35 -23.08 -13.45 16.90
C GLN A 35 -23.58 -12.27 16.06
N LEU A 36 -22.66 -11.43 15.59
CA LEU A 36 -22.96 -10.28 14.75
C LEU A 36 -22.39 -10.45 13.33
N ARG A 37 -23.04 -9.82 12.36
CA ARG A 37 -22.50 -9.58 11.02
C ARG A 37 -22.97 -8.24 10.45
N LEU A 38 -22.18 -7.69 9.51
CA LEU A 38 -22.56 -6.53 8.70
C LEU A 38 -22.88 -6.97 7.27
N VAL A 39 -24.11 -6.70 6.83
CA VAL A 39 -24.64 -7.10 5.52
C VAL A 39 -25.41 -5.96 4.86
N GLY A 40 -25.98 -6.22 3.68
CA GLY A 40 -26.71 -5.23 2.89
C GLY A 40 -25.85 -4.58 1.80
N GLU A 41 -26.34 -3.45 1.28
CA GLU A 41 -25.72 -2.66 0.21
C GLU A 41 -24.50 -1.87 0.72
N LYS A 42 -23.43 -2.59 1.07
CA LYS A 42 -22.19 -2.04 1.61
C LYS A 42 -21.14 -1.83 0.53
N ARG A 43 -20.41 -0.71 0.57
CA ARG A 43 -19.24 -0.45 -0.29
C ARG A 43 -17.95 -0.91 0.39
N LYS A 44 -17.93 -0.92 1.72
CA LYS A 44 -16.76 -1.31 2.54
C LYS A 44 -17.06 -2.52 3.42
N HIS A 45 -16.04 -3.31 3.73
CA HIS A 45 -16.20 -4.51 4.58
C HIS A 45 -16.44 -4.21 6.08
N TYR A 46 -16.33 -2.94 6.48
CA TYR A 46 -16.49 -2.45 7.85
C TYR A 46 -17.75 -1.61 8.04
N GLU A 47 -18.65 -1.60 7.06
CA GLU A 47 -19.95 -0.96 7.17
C GLU A 47 -21.07 -1.92 6.75
N GLY A 48 -22.29 -1.64 7.20
CA GLY A 48 -23.49 -2.37 6.79
C GLY A 48 -24.58 -2.39 7.85
N ARG A 49 -25.71 -3.01 7.50
CA ARG A 49 -26.81 -3.31 8.42
C ARG A 49 -26.34 -4.34 9.45
N VAL A 50 -26.69 -4.11 10.71
CA VAL A 50 -26.37 -5.01 11.83
C VAL A 50 -27.36 -6.15 11.87
N GLU A 51 -26.86 -7.37 11.77
CA GLU A 51 -27.66 -8.58 12.01
C GLU A 51 -27.08 -9.39 13.17
N VAL A 52 -27.98 -9.98 13.96
CA VAL A 52 -27.71 -10.77 15.17
C VAL A 52 -28.16 -12.20 14.92
N LEU A 53 -27.30 -13.17 15.22
CA LEU A 53 -27.65 -14.59 15.28
C LEU A 53 -28.02 -14.93 16.72
N TYR A 54 -29.28 -15.27 16.94
CA TYR A 54 -29.80 -15.71 18.23
C TYR A 54 -30.68 -16.95 18.06
N ASN A 55 -30.49 -17.95 18.91
CA ASN A 55 -31.18 -19.25 18.83
C ASN A 55 -31.15 -19.93 17.44
N GLY A 56 -30.05 -19.75 16.69
CA GLY A 56 -29.86 -20.38 15.38
C GLY A 56 -30.48 -19.64 14.19
N GLU A 57 -31.13 -18.50 14.42
CA GLU A 57 -31.79 -17.69 13.37
C GLU A 57 -31.21 -16.26 13.33
N TRP A 58 -30.92 -15.76 12.12
CA TRP A 58 -30.47 -14.39 11.91
C TRP A 58 -31.66 -13.42 11.93
N GLY A 59 -31.47 -12.26 12.54
CA GLY A 59 -32.44 -11.17 12.56
C GLY A 59 -31.75 -9.82 12.72
N THR A 60 -32.50 -8.73 12.68
CA THR A 60 -31.97 -7.36 12.65
C THR A 60 -32.04 -6.66 14.01
N VAL A 61 -31.58 -5.42 14.07
CA VAL A 61 -31.61 -4.55 15.26
C VAL A 61 -32.29 -3.23 14.87
N CYS A 62 -33.24 -2.76 15.68
CA CYS A 62 -33.92 -1.49 15.47
C CYS A 62 -33.01 -0.30 15.80
N ASP A 63 -33.23 0.84 15.13
CA ASP A 63 -32.52 2.09 15.31
C ASP A 63 -33.08 2.96 16.46
N ASP A 64 -34.25 2.62 17.01
CA ASP A 64 -34.84 3.27 18.18
C ASP A 64 -33.92 3.19 19.42
N ASP A 65 -33.66 4.36 20.02
CA ASP A 65 -32.68 4.59 21.10
C ASP A 65 -31.26 4.05 20.81
N PHE A 66 -30.95 3.65 19.57
CA PHE A 66 -29.62 3.21 19.18
C PHE A 66 -28.66 4.41 19.18
N SER A 67 -27.44 4.18 19.67
CA SER A 67 -26.46 5.25 19.85
C SER A 67 -25.08 4.87 19.34
N ILE A 68 -24.20 5.87 19.21
CA ILE A 68 -22.79 5.63 18.86
C ILE A 68 -22.11 4.70 19.88
N SER A 69 -22.51 4.73 21.16
CA SER A 69 -22.03 3.81 22.18
C SER A 69 -22.40 2.35 21.88
N ALA A 70 -23.61 2.10 21.39
CA ALA A 70 -24.02 0.77 20.93
C ALA A 70 -23.25 0.35 19.66
N ALA A 71 -23.01 1.30 18.74
CA ALA A 71 -22.18 1.06 17.57
C ALA A 71 -20.74 0.66 17.94
N HIS A 72 -20.13 1.30 18.95
CA HIS A 72 -18.80 0.91 19.46
C HIS A 72 -18.78 -0.53 19.96
N VAL A 73 -19.84 -0.98 20.65
CA VAL A 73 -19.97 -2.38 21.11
C VAL A 73 -20.05 -3.32 19.91
N VAL A 74 -20.91 -3.02 18.93
CA VAL A 74 -21.04 -3.80 17.68
C VAL A 74 -19.70 -3.92 16.96
N CYS A 75 -19.04 -2.80 16.71
CA CYS A 75 -17.78 -2.76 15.98
C CYS A 75 -16.66 -3.51 16.72
N ARG A 76 -16.60 -3.40 18.04
CA ARG A 76 -15.64 -4.13 18.86
C ARG A 76 -15.92 -5.63 18.91
N GLU A 77 -17.18 -6.02 18.99
CA GLU A 77 -17.61 -7.43 18.92
C GLU A 77 -17.36 -8.04 17.52
N LEU A 78 -17.29 -7.22 16.48
CA LEU A 78 -16.87 -7.58 15.11
C LEU A 78 -15.35 -7.47 14.87
N GLY A 79 -14.58 -7.07 15.88
CA GLY A 79 -13.12 -7.03 15.84
C GLY A 79 -12.49 -5.74 15.29
N PHE A 80 -13.27 -4.66 15.19
CA PHE A 80 -12.79 -3.33 14.91
C PHE A 80 -12.50 -2.58 16.21
N VAL A 81 -11.60 -1.59 16.19
CA VAL A 81 -11.20 -0.86 17.40
C VAL A 81 -12.37 -0.05 17.96
N ASP A 82 -13.17 0.54 17.09
CA ASP A 82 -14.22 1.50 17.41
C ASP A 82 -15.21 1.68 16.24
N ALA A 83 -16.29 2.44 16.47
CA ALA A 83 -17.25 2.84 15.45
C ALA A 83 -16.96 4.28 15.02
N GLU A 84 -17.03 4.56 13.72
CA GLU A 84 -16.92 5.91 13.16
C GLU A 84 -18.29 6.59 13.12
N SER A 85 -19.34 5.84 12.79
CA SER A 85 -20.73 6.33 12.80
C SER A 85 -21.75 5.21 12.83
N TRP A 86 -23.02 5.55 13.00
CA TRP A 86 -24.16 4.66 12.79
C TRP A 86 -25.20 5.35 11.91
N SER A 87 -26.12 4.60 11.34
CA SER A 87 -27.14 5.12 10.41
C SER A 87 -28.51 4.50 10.70
N PRO A 88 -29.55 5.33 10.88
CA PRO A 88 -30.91 4.86 11.04
C PRO A 88 -31.54 4.49 9.68
N SER A 89 -32.80 4.08 9.73
CA SER A 89 -33.74 4.01 8.63
C SER A 89 -33.32 3.07 7.50
N ALA A 90 -32.71 1.93 7.84
CA ALA A 90 -32.31 0.88 6.89
C ALA A 90 -31.45 1.41 5.71
N LYS A 91 -30.51 2.32 5.99
CA LYS A 91 -29.59 2.91 4.99
C LYS A 91 -28.91 1.87 4.09
N TYR A 92 -28.55 0.71 4.64
CA TYR A 92 -27.88 -0.38 3.91
C TYR A 92 -28.86 -1.43 3.37
N GLY A 93 -30.12 -1.03 3.16
CA GLY A 93 -31.22 -1.91 2.76
C GLY A 93 -31.96 -2.51 3.96
N ARG A 94 -33.21 -2.89 3.74
CA ARG A 94 -34.07 -3.54 4.74
C ARG A 94 -33.65 -4.99 4.96
N GLY A 95 -33.67 -5.44 6.21
CA GLY A 95 -33.56 -6.84 6.56
C GLY A 95 -34.85 -7.61 6.32
N GLU A 96 -34.80 -8.89 6.64
CA GLU A 96 -35.93 -9.81 6.56
C GLU A 96 -35.97 -10.66 7.85
N GLY A 97 -37.16 -11.13 8.21
CA GLY A 97 -37.35 -12.03 9.36
C GLY A 97 -37.61 -11.29 10.67
N ARG A 98 -36.95 -11.72 11.75
CA ARG A 98 -37.16 -11.17 13.09
C ARG A 98 -36.29 -9.93 13.33
N ILE A 99 -36.82 -8.96 14.06
CA ILE A 99 -36.02 -7.90 14.71
C ILE A 99 -35.70 -8.42 16.11
N TRP A 100 -34.42 -8.72 16.36
CA TRP A 100 -34.01 -9.35 17.61
C TRP A 100 -33.85 -8.37 18.75
N LEU A 101 -33.44 -7.14 18.49
CA LEU A 101 -33.13 -6.17 19.53
C LEU A 101 -33.72 -4.81 19.19
N ASP A 102 -34.24 -4.17 20.23
CA ASP A 102 -34.94 -2.89 20.18
C ASP A 102 -34.66 -2.09 21.47
N ASN A 103 -34.70 -0.76 21.36
CA ASN A 103 -34.27 0.22 22.38
C ASN A 103 -32.92 -0.15 23.00
N VAL A 104 -31.91 -0.38 22.16
CA VAL A 104 -30.61 -0.88 22.60
C VAL A 104 -29.77 0.21 23.25
N HIS A 105 -29.65 0.13 24.58
CA HIS A 105 -28.87 1.08 25.36
C HIS A 105 -27.56 0.46 25.89
N CYS A 106 -26.44 0.98 25.39
CA CYS A 106 -25.09 0.57 25.77
C CYS A 106 -24.30 1.75 26.37
N SER A 107 -23.45 1.47 27.36
CA SER A 107 -22.42 2.40 27.86
C SER A 107 -21.20 2.52 26.94
N GLY A 108 -21.03 1.59 25.99
CA GLY A 108 -19.89 1.51 25.07
C GLY A 108 -18.76 0.60 25.57
N SER A 109 -18.86 0.13 26.82
CA SER A 109 -17.84 -0.70 27.48
C SER A 109 -18.18 -2.19 27.50
N GLU A 110 -19.37 -2.57 27.03
CA GLU A 110 -19.89 -3.93 26.98
C GLU A 110 -19.13 -4.82 25.99
N LYS A 111 -18.84 -6.06 26.38
CA LYS A 111 -18.13 -7.03 25.53
C LYS A 111 -18.97 -7.61 24.39
N SER A 112 -20.30 -7.53 24.49
CA SER A 112 -21.25 -8.04 23.51
C SER A 112 -22.52 -7.19 23.54
N LEU A 113 -23.21 -7.07 22.42
CA LEU A 113 -24.49 -6.38 22.30
C LEU A 113 -25.57 -7.02 23.19
N ALA A 114 -25.49 -8.33 23.47
CA ALA A 114 -26.36 -9.02 24.42
C ALA A 114 -26.19 -8.52 25.87
N HIS A 115 -25.09 -7.82 26.18
CA HIS A 115 -24.85 -7.23 27.49
C HIS A 115 -25.42 -5.82 27.64
N CYS A 116 -25.89 -5.21 26.56
CA CYS A 116 -26.61 -3.95 26.62
C CYS A 116 -28.03 -4.13 27.17
N SER A 117 -28.65 -3.04 27.65
CA SER A 117 -30.07 -3.04 27.98
C SER A 117 -30.89 -2.97 26.69
N SER A 118 -32.01 -3.67 26.62
CA SER A 118 -32.95 -3.65 25.48
C SER A 118 -34.34 -4.08 25.97
N ASN A 119 -35.36 -4.02 25.10
CA ASN A 119 -36.71 -4.52 25.41
C ASN A 119 -36.77 -6.06 25.55
N GLY A 120 -35.68 -6.77 25.25
CA GLY A 120 -35.57 -8.22 25.26
C GLY A 120 -35.52 -8.82 23.85
N PHE A 121 -34.99 -10.03 23.73
CA PHE A 121 -34.80 -10.67 22.43
C PHE A 121 -36.12 -10.98 21.73
N GLY A 122 -36.32 -10.42 20.54
CA GLY A 122 -37.50 -10.64 19.70
C GLY A 122 -38.73 -9.84 20.15
N VAL A 123 -38.55 -8.87 21.06
CA VAL A 123 -39.59 -7.93 21.50
C VAL A 123 -39.29 -6.58 20.86
N SER A 124 -40.04 -6.25 19.80
CA SER A 124 -39.91 -4.99 19.07
C SER A 124 -41.25 -4.61 18.44
N ASP A 125 -41.54 -3.31 18.37
CA ASP A 125 -42.63 -2.73 17.60
C ASP A 125 -42.16 -2.03 16.31
N CYS A 126 -40.86 -2.08 16.02
CA CYS A 126 -40.25 -1.57 14.80
C CYS A 126 -40.60 -2.40 13.55
N LYS A 127 -40.32 -1.81 12.38
CA LYS A 127 -40.35 -2.46 11.05
C LYS A 127 -38.94 -2.49 10.47
N HIS A 128 -38.69 -3.32 9.46
CA HIS A 128 -37.38 -3.34 8.77
C HIS A 128 -37.00 -2.03 8.05
N SER A 129 -37.89 -1.05 7.97
CA SER A 129 -37.52 0.32 7.59
C SER A 129 -36.67 1.03 8.64
N GLU A 130 -36.57 0.49 9.86
CA GLU A 130 -35.91 1.03 11.04
C GLU A 130 -34.68 0.17 11.41
N ASP A 131 -34.23 -0.71 10.51
CA ASP A 131 -33.03 -1.51 10.77
C ASP A 131 -31.78 -0.63 10.83
N VAL A 132 -30.97 -0.82 11.86
CA VAL A 132 -29.77 -0.02 12.10
C VAL A 132 -28.57 -0.47 11.26
N GLY A 133 -27.83 0.51 10.76
CA GLY A 133 -26.53 0.35 10.12
C GLY A 133 -25.41 0.92 10.98
N VAL A 134 -24.20 0.35 10.85
CA VAL A 134 -22.99 0.91 11.48
C VAL A 134 -21.86 1.06 10.47
N VAL A 135 -20.95 1.99 10.76
CA VAL A 135 -19.65 2.15 10.10
C VAL A 135 -18.58 2.01 11.17
N CYS A 136 -17.79 0.95 11.09
CA CYS A 136 -16.69 0.69 12.00
C CYS A 136 -15.41 1.36 11.53
N SER A 137 -14.50 1.63 12.45
CA SER A 137 -13.17 2.09 12.09
C SER A 137 -12.42 1.00 11.33
N GLN A 138 -11.56 1.41 10.41
CA GLN A 138 -10.79 0.46 9.60
C GLN A 138 -9.75 -0.31 10.42
N LYS A 139 -9.44 0.18 11.63
CA LYS A 139 -8.44 -0.44 12.50
C LYS A 139 -9.03 -1.69 13.12
N ARG A 140 -8.36 -2.82 12.90
CA ARG A 140 -8.66 -4.09 13.60
C ARG A 140 -8.04 -4.09 14.98
N ILE A 141 -8.71 -4.71 15.94
CA ILE A 141 -8.12 -4.98 17.26
C ILE A 141 -7.01 -6.02 17.08
N PRO A 142 -5.75 -5.69 17.40
CA PRO A 142 -4.65 -6.65 17.28
C PRO A 142 -4.88 -7.89 18.13
N GLY A 143 -4.83 -9.08 17.52
CA GLY A 143 -5.05 -10.35 18.22
C GLY A 143 -6.53 -10.67 18.51
N PHE A 144 -7.47 -9.95 17.90
CA PHE A 144 -8.90 -10.25 18.01
C PHE A 144 -9.24 -11.64 17.48
N LYS A 145 -9.99 -12.42 18.27
CA LYS A 145 -10.48 -13.76 17.90
C LYS A 145 -12.00 -13.68 17.78
N PHE A 146 -12.55 -13.99 16.61
CA PHE A 146 -13.98 -14.22 16.48
C PHE A 146 -14.36 -15.41 17.37
N ILE A 147 -15.30 -15.21 18.30
CA ILE A 147 -15.95 -16.32 19.00
C ILE A 147 -16.88 -17.00 18.00
N ARG A 148 -16.32 -17.85 17.13
CA ARG A 148 -17.11 -18.83 16.37
C ARG A 148 -17.28 -20.07 17.23
N SER A 149 -18.27 -20.06 18.12
CA SER A 149 -18.79 -21.29 18.71
C SER A 149 -19.60 -22.04 17.65
N GLN A 150 -18.97 -23.11 17.13
CA GLN A 150 -19.57 -24.38 16.72
C GLN A 150 -20.82 -24.33 15.81
N ILE A 151 -20.59 -24.31 14.50
CA ILE A 151 -21.49 -24.99 13.54
C ILE A 151 -20.92 -26.40 13.34
N PRO A 152 -21.66 -27.48 13.63
CA PRO A 152 -21.20 -28.84 13.36
C PRO A 152 -21.29 -29.11 11.85
N GLY A 153 -20.15 -29.28 11.18
CA GLY A 153 -20.12 -29.80 9.80
C GLY A 153 -18.99 -29.29 8.89
N HIS A 154 -18.30 -28.20 9.24
CA HIS A 154 -17.12 -27.73 8.50
C HIS A 154 -15.90 -27.71 9.41
N GLY A 155 -14.80 -28.35 8.97
CA GLY A 155 -13.57 -28.54 9.76
C GLY A 155 -13.10 -27.25 10.44
N VAL A 156 -12.61 -27.39 11.68
CA VAL A 156 -12.24 -26.26 12.54
C VAL A 156 -11.01 -25.54 11.94
N PRO A 157 -11.02 -24.20 11.81
CA PRO A 157 -9.86 -23.43 11.37
C PRO A 157 -8.76 -23.42 12.44
N VAL A 158 -7.50 -23.28 12.02
CA VAL A 158 -6.34 -23.26 12.94
C VAL A 158 -6.38 -22.03 13.86
N GLN A 159 -6.51 -22.25 15.16
CA GLN A 159 -6.44 -21.19 16.17
C GLN A 159 -5.08 -21.19 16.86
N VAL A 160 -4.20 -20.27 16.48
CA VAL A 160 -2.90 -20.04 17.11
C VAL A 160 -2.72 -18.55 17.41
N GLU A 161 -2.03 -18.22 18.51
CA GLU A 161 -1.73 -16.83 18.86
C GLU A 161 -0.65 -16.24 17.96
N ASP A 162 0.33 -17.05 17.59
CA ASP A 162 1.51 -16.62 16.83
C ASP A 162 2.22 -17.84 16.21
N VAL A 163 3.06 -17.60 15.22
CA VAL A 163 3.89 -18.61 14.54
C VAL A 163 5.33 -18.08 14.55
N ARG A 164 6.34 -18.94 14.61
CA ARG A 164 7.75 -18.54 14.40
C ARG A 164 8.62 -19.58 13.73
N ILE A 165 9.55 -19.11 12.91
CA ILE A 165 10.68 -19.91 12.40
C ILE A 165 11.87 -19.74 13.34
N ARG A 166 12.18 -20.75 14.14
CA ARG A 166 13.32 -20.74 15.05
C ARG A 166 14.59 -21.22 14.35
N ALA A 167 15.45 -20.27 13.98
CA ALA A 167 16.74 -20.52 13.34
C ALA A 167 17.70 -21.38 14.19
N THR A 168 18.42 -22.26 13.51
CA THR A 168 19.55 -23.03 14.06
C THR A 168 20.79 -22.15 14.24
N TYR A 169 21.78 -22.59 15.02
CA TYR A 169 22.99 -21.79 15.30
C TYR A 169 23.71 -21.32 14.03
N SER A 170 23.75 -22.15 12.99
CA SER A 170 24.31 -21.81 11.68
C SER A 170 23.51 -20.77 10.90
N GLN A 171 22.19 -20.67 11.13
CA GLN A 171 21.28 -19.77 10.41
C GLN A 171 20.99 -18.47 11.19
N ARG A 172 21.24 -18.42 12.51
CA ARG A 172 20.91 -17.25 13.37
C ARG A 172 21.60 -15.94 12.98
N LYS A 173 22.74 -16.00 12.31
CA LYS A 173 23.46 -14.82 11.82
C LYS A 173 23.04 -14.40 10.41
N ARG A 174 22.20 -15.19 9.73
CA ARG A 174 21.71 -14.87 8.39
C ARG A 174 20.42 -14.08 8.48
N ILE A 175 20.33 -13.06 7.65
CA ILE A 175 19.17 -12.19 7.51
C ILE A 175 18.81 -12.19 6.00
N PRO A 176 17.58 -12.53 5.61
CA PRO A 176 16.48 -12.99 6.48
C PRO A 176 16.68 -14.44 6.95
N ILE A 177 15.94 -14.84 7.99
CA ILE A 177 15.88 -16.24 8.43
C ILE A 177 15.06 -17.03 7.42
N THR A 178 15.71 -17.88 6.65
CA THR A 178 15.06 -18.68 5.59
C THR A 178 14.85 -20.13 5.98
N GLU A 179 15.44 -20.61 7.06
CA GLU A 179 15.37 -22.03 7.45
C GLU A 179 15.41 -22.19 8.97
N GLY A 180 14.54 -23.05 9.51
CA GLY A 180 14.47 -23.31 10.94
C GLY A 180 13.31 -24.19 11.36
N PHE A 181 13.24 -24.46 12.66
CA PHE A 181 12.15 -25.23 13.25
C PHE A 181 10.89 -24.36 13.39
N LEU A 182 9.74 -24.88 12.98
CA LEU A 182 8.47 -24.20 13.10
C LEU A 182 7.86 -24.42 14.49
N GLU A 183 7.44 -23.33 15.13
CA GLU A 183 6.75 -23.34 16.42
C GLU A 183 5.50 -22.46 16.35
N VAL A 184 4.43 -22.90 17.02
CA VAL A 184 3.19 -22.14 17.19
C VAL A 184 3.03 -21.74 18.65
N LYS A 185 2.42 -20.58 18.88
CA LYS A 185 2.12 -20.09 20.22
C LYS A 185 0.66 -20.38 20.53
N ASP A 186 0.43 -21.09 21.62
CA ASP A 186 -0.89 -21.53 22.05
C ASP A 186 -0.95 -21.53 23.59
N GLY A 187 -1.91 -20.78 24.14
CA GLY A 187 -2.03 -20.53 25.58
C GLY A 187 -0.77 -19.88 26.17
N GLY A 188 -0.19 -18.91 25.46
CA GLY A 188 1.04 -18.22 25.85
C GLY A 188 2.34 -19.04 25.72
N LYS A 189 2.28 -20.34 25.39
CA LYS A 189 3.45 -21.23 25.31
C LYS A 189 3.79 -21.59 23.88
N TRP A 190 5.09 -21.61 23.56
CA TRP A 190 5.59 -22.08 22.27
C TRP A 190 5.61 -23.60 22.21
N ARG A 191 4.92 -24.15 21.23
CA ARG A 191 4.76 -25.58 20.96
C ARG A 191 5.28 -25.92 19.57
N GLN A 192 5.79 -27.13 19.41
CA GLN A 192 6.32 -27.67 18.16
C GLN A 192 5.21 -28.31 17.35
N ILE A 193 5.26 -28.24 16.03
CA ILE A 193 4.35 -29.00 15.17
C ILE A 193 5.01 -30.34 14.83
N CYS A 194 4.25 -31.44 14.85
CA CYS A 194 4.73 -32.75 14.45
C CYS A 194 4.86 -32.81 12.92
N SER A 195 5.94 -33.39 12.42
CA SER A 195 6.17 -33.54 10.98
C SER A 195 5.33 -34.65 10.34
N VAL A 196 4.61 -35.43 11.13
CA VAL A 196 3.65 -36.42 10.63
C VAL A 196 2.52 -35.64 9.94
N ASP A 197 2.18 -36.04 8.72
CA ASP A 197 1.21 -35.37 7.84
C ASP A 197 1.58 -33.94 7.40
N TRP A 198 2.82 -33.49 7.64
CA TRP A 198 3.28 -32.19 7.16
C TRP A 198 3.60 -32.24 5.67
N THR A 199 2.91 -31.41 4.88
CA THR A 199 3.02 -31.39 3.42
C THR A 199 3.85 -30.21 2.88
N GLU A 200 4.15 -30.25 1.59
CA GLU A 200 4.74 -29.11 0.87
C GLU A 200 3.77 -27.91 0.85
N MET A 201 2.46 -28.12 0.75
CA MET A 201 1.45 -27.05 0.78
C MET A 201 1.43 -26.31 2.12
N ASN A 202 1.56 -27.03 3.24
CA ASN A 202 1.74 -26.39 4.54
C ASN A 202 3.01 -25.52 4.58
N SER A 203 4.09 -26.00 3.97
CA SER A 203 5.36 -25.25 3.89
C SER A 203 5.23 -24.01 3.01
N ARG A 204 4.49 -24.10 1.90
CA ARG A 204 4.19 -22.99 0.98
C ARG A 204 3.44 -21.86 1.69
N VAL A 205 2.41 -22.17 2.48
CA VAL A 205 1.66 -21.18 3.27
C VAL A 205 2.57 -20.52 4.31
N ILE A 206 3.37 -21.32 5.03
CA ILE A 206 4.33 -20.78 6.01
C ILE A 206 5.36 -19.87 5.33
N CYS A 207 6.00 -20.30 4.23
CA CYS A 207 6.95 -19.44 3.53
C CYS A 207 6.28 -18.16 3.04
N GLY A 208 5.05 -18.24 2.52
CA GLY A 208 4.24 -17.10 2.13
C GLY A 208 4.03 -16.09 3.26
N MET A 209 3.53 -16.50 4.43
CA MET A 209 3.29 -15.57 5.54
C MET A 209 4.57 -14.90 6.08
N TYR A 210 5.74 -15.51 5.85
CA TYR A 210 7.05 -14.95 6.24
C TYR A 210 7.69 -14.08 5.15
N GLY A 211 6.98 -13.81 4.06
CA GLY A 211 7.45 -12.95 2.99
C GLY A 211 8.32 -13.65 1.95
N PHE A 212 8.23 -14.97 1.83
CA PHE A 212 8.98 -15.74 0.85
C PHE A 212 8.08 -16.28 -0.26
N PRO A 213 8.47 -16.13 -1.54
CA PRO A 213 7.63 -16.53 -2.68
C PRO A 213 7.46 -18.04 -2.83
N GLY A 214 8.33 -18.83 -2.18
CA GLY A 214 8.22 -20.28 -2.20
C GLY A 214 9.13 -20.99 -1.21
N GLU A 215 8.96 -22.30 -1.19
CA GLU A 215 9.64 -23.28 -0.36
C GLU A 215 10.74 -24.02 -1.14
N LYS A 216 11.70 -24.61 -0.43
CA LYS A 216 12.73 -25.46 -1.03
C LYS A 216 13.00 -26.69 -0.18
N ARG A 217 13.52 -27.73 -0.84
CA ARG A 217 13.96 -28.96 -0.18
C ARG A 217 15.26 -28.73 0.60
N PHE A 218 15.38 -29.39 1.75
CA PHE A 218 16.55 -29.29 2.63
C PHE A 218 16.99 -30.68 3.13
N ASN A 219 18.25 -30.78 3.58
CA ASN A 219 18.77 -32.01 4.16
C ASN A 219 18.24 -32.19 5.59
N THR A 220 17.45 -33.24 5.82
CA THR A 220 16.82 -33.52 7.12
C THR A 220 17.77 -34.09 8.17
N ARG A 221 18.94 -34.64 7.78
CA ARG A 221 19.87 -35.34 8.71
C ARG A 221 20.34 -34.46 9.89
N PRO A 222 20.82 -33.21 9.68
CA PRO A 222 21.26 -32.35 10.79
C PRO A 222 20.11 -32.00 11.74
N TYR A 223 18.91 -31.79 11.19
CA TYR A 223 17.72 -31.44 11.96
C TYR A 223 17.21 -32.60 12.81
N LYS A 224 17.29 -33.85 12.32
CA LYS A 224 16.99 -35.04 13.12
C LYS A 224 17.90 -35.15 14.34
N LEU A 225 19.20 -34.88 14.18
CA LEU A 225 20.16 -34.88 15.29
C LEU A 225 19.86 -33.77 16.30
N LEU A 226 19.55 -32.56 15.83
CA LEU A 226 19.18 -31.44 16.69
C LEU A 226 17.85 -31.70 17.42
N ALA A 227 16.86 -32.29 16.75
CA ALA A 227 15.57 -32.63 17.33
C ALA A 227 15.69 -33.58 18.53
N LYS A 228 16.57 -34.60 18.46
CA LYS A 228 16.81 -35.55 19.57
C LYS A 228 17.28 -34.87 20.86
N ARG A 229 17.96 -33.72 20.77
CA ARG A 229 18.49 -32.96 21.91
C ARG A 229 17.49 -31.95 22.48
N ARG A 230 16.33 -31.75 21.84
CA ARG A 230 15.34 -30.76 22.26
C ARG A 230 14.28 -31.40 23.14
N LYS A 231 13.82 -30.64 24.16
CA LYS A 231 12.64 -31.01 24.93
C LYS A 231 11.43 -31.05 24.00
N LYS A 232 10.77 -32.21 23.93
CA LYS A 232 9.55 -32.40 23.15
C LYS A 232 8.41 -31.64 23.83
N ASN A 233 7.77 -30.73 23.10
CA ASN A 233 6.57 -30.03 23.54
C ASN A 233 5.73 -29.75 22.31
N PHE A 234 4.97 -30.74 21.85
CA PHE A 234 4.21 -30.63 20.63
C PHE A 234 2.84 -29.97 20.85
N TRP A 235 2.33 -29.40 19.78
CA TRP A 235 0.95 -28.95 19.65
C TRP A 235 0.07 -30.15 19.30
N GLY A 236 -1.17 -30.17 19.82
CA GLY A 236 -2.04 -31.34 19.80
C GLY A 236 -2.66 -31.67 18.44
N PHE A 237 -2.45 -30.84 17.43
CA PHE A 237 -3.12 -30.96 16.14
C PHE A 237 -2.11 -30.90 14.99
N SER A 238 -2.39 -31.63 13.90
CA SER A 238 -1.73 -31.39 12.61
C SER A 238 -2.39 -30.22 11.86
N VAL A 239 -1.74 -29.75 10.81
CA VAL A 239 -2.27 -28.68 9.94
C VAL A 239 -2.46 -29.23 8.54
N ASN A 240 -3.58 -28.89 7.92
CA ASN A 240 -3.89 -29.26 6.54
C ASN A 240 -4.26 -28.02 5.71
N CYS A 241 -3.24 -27.45 5.04
CA CYS A 241 -3.39 -26.34 4.10
C CYS A 241 -3.55 -26.86 2.66
N THR A 242 -4.29 -26.13 1.84
CA THR A 242 -4.42 -26.39 0.40
C THR A 242 -3.30 -25.73 -0.42
N GLY A 243 -2.65 -24.69 0.11
CA GLY A 243 -1.51 -23.99 -0.49
C GLY A 243 -1.85 -22.62 -1.09
N ASN A 244 -3.13 -22.28 -1.19
CA ASN A 244 -3.63 -20.98 -1.65
C ASN A 244 -3.97 -20.02 -0.51
N GLU A 245 -3.92 -20.47 0.74
CA GLU A 245 -4.15 -19.65 1.92
C GLU A 245 -3.03 -18.62 2.11
N ALA A 246 -3.40 -17.43 2.58
CA ALA A 246 -2.45 -16.36 2.86
C ALA A 246 -1.81 -16.52 4.25
N ASN A 247 -2.54 -17.13 5.19
CA ASN A 247 -2.12 -17.35 6.57
C ASN A 247 -2.43 -18.78 7.04
N LEU A 248 -1.64 -19.27 8.02
CA LEU A 248 -1.84 -20.57 8.65
C LEU A 248 -3.21 -20.69 9.32
N SER A 249 -3.77 -19.58 9.84
CA SER A 249 -5.09 -19.56 10.48
C SER A 249 -6.24 -19.88 9.53
N GLU A 250 -6.04 -19.71 8.22
CA GLU A 250 -7.03 -20.05 7.19
C GLU A 250 -6.98 -21.54 6.84
N CYS A 251 -5.90 -22.24 7.21
CA CYS A 251 -5.81 -23.67 7.02
C CYS A 251 -6.74 -24.43 7.97
N LYS A 252 -7.11 -25.64 7.57
CA LYS A 252 -7.93 -26.53 8.39
C LYS A 252 -7.05 -27.22 9.43
N VAL A 253 -7.57 -27.34 10.66
CA VAL A 253 -6.99 -28.21 11.67
C VAL A 253 -7.08 -29.65 11.15
N GLY A 254 -5.95 -30.33 11.15
CA GLY A 254 -5.84 -31.73 10.76
C GLY A 254 -6.31 -32.66 11.87
N GLN A 255 -5.87 -33.92 11.83
CA GLN A 255 -6.22 -34.91 12.85
C GLN A 255 -5.66 -34.50 14.23
N GLU A 256 -6.44 -34.75 15.26
CA GLU A 256 -5.97 -34.67 16.64
C GLU A 256 -4.92 -35.75 16.86
N ILE A 257 -3.73 -35.35 17.30
CA ILE A 257 -2.61 -36.26 17.52
C ILE A 257 -2.78 -36.83 18.92
N GLU A 258 -3.11 -38.13 19.02
CA GLU A 258 -3.29 -38.82 20.32
C GLU A 258 -2.14 -38.49 21.29
N LEU A 259 -2.48 -37.81 22.38
CA LEU A 259 -1.55 -37.39 23.44
C LEU A 259 -1.15 -38.60 24.31
N LYS A 260 -0.32 -39.51 23.81
CA LYS A 260 0.27 -40.59 24.63
C LYS A 260 1.53 -40.10 25.37
N GLY A 261 1.34 -39.42 26.49
CA GLY A 261 2.43 -39.07 27.42
C GLY A 261 3.54 -38.18 26.82
N ASN A 262 4.81 -38.43 27.20
CA ASN A 262 5.99 -37.64 26.75
C ASN A 262 6.36 -37.83 25.26
N ASP A 263 5.75 -38.79 24.55
CA ASP A 263 6.00 -39.07 23.14
C ASP A 263 4.83 -38.60 22.25
N THR A 264 4.51 -37.33 22.36
CA THR A 264 3.82 -36.63 21.29
C THR A 264 4.74 -36.64 20.06
N CYS A 265 4.28 -37.18 18.92
CA CYS A 265 5.07 -37.39 17.68
C CYS A 265 6.07 -38.58 17.70
N GLY A 266 5.60 -39.80 18.00
CA GLY A 266 6.45 -41.00 18.15
C GLY A 266 7.30 -41.41 16.93
N GLN A 267 6.80 -41.20 15.70
CA GLN A 267 7.54 -41.53 14.45
C GLN A 267 8.09 -40.28 13.72
N GLY A 268 7.74 -39.08 14.17
CA GLY A 268 8.08 -37.83 13.51
C GLY A 268 9.17 -37.03 14.21
N MET A 269 9.39 -35.82 13.72
CA MET A 269 10.26 -34.82 14.33
C MET A 269 9.54 -33.46 14.35
N PRO A 270 10.04 -32.47 15.10
CA PRO A 270 9.56 -31.10 14.95
C PRO A 270 9.70 -30.64 13.50
N VAL A 271 8.64 -30.04 12.95
CA VAL A 271 8.61 -29.48 11.59
C VAL A 271 9.77 -28.52 11.38
N VAL A 272 10.39 -28.62 10.21
CA VAL A 272 11.40 -27.69 9.72
C VAL A 272 10.90 -27.15 8.39
N VAL A 273 10.95 -25.84 8.24
CA VAL A 273 10.62 -25.14 7.00
C VAL A 273 11.89 -24.54 6.41
N SER A 274 11.99 -24.54 5.09
CA SER A 274 13.08 -23.93 4.34
C SER A 274 12.49 -23.18 3.15
N CYS A 275 12.73 -21.87 3.11
CA CYS A 275 12.12 -20.95 2.15
C CYS A 275 13.17 -20.39 1.17
N VAL A 276 12.68 -19.95 0.02
CA VAL A 276 13.45 -19.27 -1.02
C VAL A 276 13.26 -17.78 -0.86
N PRO A 277 14.30 -16.98 -0.55
CA PRO A 277 14.18 -15.54 -0.53
C PRO A 277 14.00 -15.00 -1.95
N GLY A 278 13.12 -14.01 -2.10
CA GLY A 278 13.02 -13.23 -3.34
C GLY A 278 14.34 -12.55 -3.68
N ARG A 279 14.53 -12.20 -4.96
CA ARG A 279 15.78 -11.65 -5.49
C ARG A 279 16.30 -10.45 -4.69
N ALA A 280 15.42 -9.54 -4.28
CA ALA A 280 15.77 -8.35 -3.50
C ALA A 280 16.25 -8.67 -2.06
N PHE A 281 15.90 -9.84 -1.53
CA PHE A 281 16.20 -10.26 -0.16
C PHE A 281 17.21 -11.43 -0.09
N ALA A 282 17.75 -11.85 -1.23
CA ALA A 282 18.72 -12.93 -1.30
C ALA A 282 20.07 -12.48 -0.71
N PRO A 283 20.72 -13.29 0.15
CA PRO A 283 22.03 -12.93 0.70
C PRO A 283 23.10 -12.77 -0.39
N SER A 284 23.82 -11.64 -0.34
CA SER A 284 24.83 -11.20 -1.33
C SER A 284 26.00 -12.17 -1.56
N VAL A 285 26.20 -13.16 -0.68
CA VAL A 285 27.32 -14.13 -0.71
C VAL A 285 27.11 -15.30 -1.67
N SER A 286 25.94 -15.39 -2.32
CA SER A 286 25.66 -16.49 -3.25
C SER A 286 26.09 -16.13 -4.68
N MET A 287 27.40 -16.12 -4.94
CA MET A 287 28.01 -15.80 -6.25
C MET A 287 27.46 -16.64 -7.42
N GLY A 288 26.75 -17.75 -7.15
CA GLY A 288 26.06 -18.57 -8.16
C GLY A 288 24.73 -18.02 -8.67
N PHE A 289 24.06 -17.10 -7.96
CA PHE A 289 22.73 -16.59 -8.36
C PHE A 289 22.78 -15.34 -9.24
N ARG A 290 23.95 -14.69 -9.41
CA ARG A 290 24.07 -13.53 -10.30
C ARG A 290 24.00 -13.90 -11.80
N LYS A 291 24.23 -15.18 -12.16
CA LYS A 291 24.26 -15.65 -13.56
C LYS A 291 22.99 -16.36 -14.04
N ALA A 292 22.00 -16.60 -13.17
CA ALA A 292 20.81 -17.38 -13.51
C ALA A 292 19.54 -16.54 -13.79
N TYR A 293 19.55 -15.24 -13.46
CA TYR A 293 18.41 -14.36 -13.71
C TYR A 293 18.67 -13.55 -14.98
N ARG A 294 18.14 -14.01 -16.12
CA ARG A 294 17.90 -13.12 -17.25
C ARG A 294 16.90 -12.05 -16.79
N VAL A 295 17.19 -10.80 -17.11
CA VAL A 295 16.24 -9.69 -16.87
C VAL A 295 15.18 -9.79 -17.96
N GLU A 296 14.20 -10.66 -17.76
CA GLU A 296 12.93 -10.54 -18.48
C GLU A 296 12.21 -9.31 -17.93
N GLN A 297 11.55 -8.56 -18.80
CA GLN A 297 10.80 -7.38 -18.39
C GLN A 297 9.68 -7.81 -17.44
N PRO A 298 9.53 -7.18 -16.26
CA PRO A 298 8.43 -7.50 -15.36
C PRO A 298 7.10 -7.14 -16.04
N LEU A 299 6.15 -8.07 -16.01
CA LEU A 299 4.81 -7.86 -16.56
C LEU A 299 3.87 -7.19 -15.55
N VAL A 300 4.26 -7.16 -14.28
CA VAL A 300 3.50 -6.57 -13.17
C VAL A 300 4.42 -5.70 -12.33
N ARG A 301 3.92 -4.55 -11.86
CA ARG A 301 4.62 -3.66 -10.93
C ARG A 301 3.67 -3.05 -9.91
N LEU A 302 4.23 -2.53 -8.83
CA LEU A 302 3.51 -1.77 -7.81
C LEU A 302 3.92 -0.30 -7.84
N ARG A 303 2.93 0.61 -7.68
CA ARG A 303 3.11 2.07 -7.61
C ARG A 303 2.33 2.69 -6.44
N GLY A 304 2.73 3.88 -6.00
CA GLY A 304 2.05 4.63 -4.93
C GLY A 304 2.12 4.04 -3.52
N GLY A 305 2.91 2.98 -3.30
CA GLY A 305 3.07 2.35 -1.98
C GLY A 305 4.23 2.96 -1.17
N ALA A 306 4.01 3.15 0.14
CA ALA A 306 5.02 3.72 1.04
C ALA A 306 6.13 2.72 1.38
N MET A 307 5.74 1.46 1.53
CA MET A 307 6.62 0.34 1.86
C MET A 307 6.90 -0.54 0.64
N ILE A 308 8.00 -1.29 0.72
CA ILE A 308 8.28 -2.33 -0.27
C ILE A 308 7.18 -3.40 -0.20
N GLY A 309 6.70 -3.84 -1.35
CA GLY A 309 5.66 -4.88 -1.43
C GLY A 309 4.25 -4.35 -1.18
N GLU A 310 4.03 -3.04 -1.22
CA GLU A 310 2.69 -2.47 -1.30
C GLU A 310 2.56 -1.48 -2.45
N GLY A 311 1.34 -1.28 -2.92
CA GLY A 311 1.01 -0.32 -3.97
C GLY A 311 -0.15 -0.76 -4.86
N ARG A 312 -0.59 0.16 -5.72
CA ARG A 312 -1.50 -0.09 -6.84
C ARG A 312 -0.86 -1.07 -7.82
N VAL A 313 -1.64 -2.04 -8.30
CA VAL A 313 -1.19 -3.05 -9.25
C VAL A 313 -1.29 -2.49 -10.66
N GLU A 314 -0.15 -2.48 -11.36
CA GLU A 314 -0.09 -2.12 -12.78
C GLU A 314 0.47 -3.30 -13.58
N VAL A 315 -0.13 -3.55 -14.73
CA VAL A 315 0.24 -4.64 -15.64
C VAL A 315 0.65 -4.11 -17.01
N LEU A 316 1.70 -4.71 -17.58
CA LEU A 316 2.22 -4.35 -18.89
C LEU A 316 1.54 -5.22 -19.95
N LYS A 317 0.76 -4.59 -20.83
CA LYS A 317 0.05 -5.28 -21.91
C LYS A 317 0.15 -4.47 -23.19
N ASN A 318 0.45 -5.12 -24.31
CA ASN A 318 0.66 -4.47 -25.62
C ASN A 318 1.71 -3.34 -25.60
N GLY A 319 2.68 -3.39 -24.68
CA GLY A 319 3.73 -2.37 -24.54
C GLY A 319 3.34 -1.14 -23.72
N GLU A 320 2.15 -1.12 -23.12
CA GLU A 320 1.64 -0.03 -22.29
C GLU A 320 1.33 -0.55 -20.88
N TRP A 321 1.68 0.24 -19.85
CA TRP A 321 1.24 -0.06 -18.48
C TRP A 321 -0.19 0.42 -18.31
N GLY A 322 -0.99 -0.37 -17.62
CA GLY A 322 -2.30 0.05 -17.16
C GLY A 322 -2.68 -0.65 -15.87
N THR A 323 -3.81 -0.25 -15.31
CA THR A 323 -4.24 -0.70 -13.98
C THR A 323 -5.13 -1.93 -14.04
N VAL A 324 -5.49 -2.44 -12.86
CA VAL A 324 -6.41 -3.58 -12.67
C VAL A 324 -7.60 -3.06 -11.88
N CYS A 325 -8.81 -3.30 -12.36
CA CYS A 325 -10.03 -2.95 -11.65
C CYS A 325 -10.29 -3.90 -10.48
N ASP A 326 -10.89 -3.39 -9.41
CA ASP A 326 -11.06 -4.10 -8.15
C ASP A 326 -12.31 -4.99 -8.04
N ASP A 327 -13.14 -5.05 -9.09
CA ASP A 327 -14.24 -6.00 -9.15
C ASP A 327 -13.70 -7.43 -8.99
N ASN A 328 -14.28 -8.17 -8.05
CA ASN A 328 -13.84 -9.52 -7.67
C ASN A 328 -12.35 -9.62 -7.25
N TRP A 329 -11.71 -8.50 -6.88
CA TRP A 329 -10.32 -8.51 -6.39
C TRP A 329 -10.21 -9.17 -5.02
N ASP A 330 -9.55 -10.33 -4.97
CA ASP A 330 -9.48 -11.17 -3.78
C ASP A 330 -8.04 -11.44 -3.29
N MET A 331 -7.95 -12.10 -2.12
CA MET A 331 -6.67 -12.46 -1.50
C MET A 331 -5.84 -13.44 -2.33
N ARG A 332 -6.46 -14.25 -3.19
CA ARG A 332 -5.74 -15.21 -4.05
C ARG A 332 -5.05 -14.47 -5.19
N ALA A 333 -5.78 -13.58 -5.88
CA ALA A 333 -5.21 -12.74 -6.92
C ALA A 333 -4.08 -11.84 -6.37
N ALA A 334 -4.31 -11.19 -5.22
CA ALA A 334 -3.27 -10.42 -4.55
C ALA A 334 -2.04 -11.26 -4.18
N THR A 335 -2.23 -12.52 -3.75
CA THR A 335 -1.13 -13.44 -3.42
C THR A 335 -0.33 -13.86 -4.65
N VAL A 336 -0.96 -13.99 -5.83
CA VAL A 336 -0.25 -14.22 -7.10
C VAL A 336 0.67 -13.04 -7.39
N VAL A 337 0.17 -11.79 -7.31
CA VAL A 337 0.99 -10.57 -7.50
C VAL A 337 2.18 -10.54 -6.54
N CYS A 338 1.94 -10.78 -5.25
CA CYS A 338 3.00 -10.75 -4.25
C CYS A 338 4.09 -11.80 -4.53
N ARG A 339 3.71 -13.04 -4.90
CA ARG A 339 4.66 -14.11 -5.22
C ARG A 339 5.41 -13.84 -6.52
N GLU A 340 4.75 -13.33 -7.55
CA GLU A 340 5.34 -12.94 -8.84
C GLU A 340 6.46 -11.91 -8.63
N LEU A 341 6.23 -10.92 -7.77
CA LEU A 341 7.21 -9.88 -7.41
C LEU A 341 8.30 -10.36 -6.45
N GLY A 342 8.27 -11.62 -6.01
CA GLY A 342 9.26 -12.22 -5.13
C GLY A 342 9.04 -11.93 -3.64
N PHE A 343 7.84 -11.51 -3.25
CA PHE A 343 7.39 -11.42 -1.86
C PHE A 343 6.67 -12.72 -1.44
N GLY A 344 6.11 -12.73 -0.23
CA GLY A 344 5.32 -13.85 0.27
C GLY A 344 3.87 -13.84 -0.21
N SER A 345 2.96 -14.27 0.66
CA SER A 345 1.52 -14.12 0.44
C SER A 345 1.09 -12.67 0.59
N ALA A 346 -0.09 -12.34 0.05
CA ALA A 346 -0.71 -11.06 0.35
C ALA A 346 -1.10 -11.00 1.83
N LYS A 347 -0.89 -9.84 2.45
CA LYS A 347 -1.45 -9.46 3.74
C LYS A 347 -2.85 -8.88 3.54
N GLU A 348 -3.02 -8.04 2.52
CA GLU A 348 -4.28 -7.37 2.19
C GLU A 348 -4.44 -7.29 0.66
N ALA A 349 -5.65 -7.57 0.18
CA ALA A 349 -6.14 -7.18 -1.14
C ALA A 349 -6.94 -5.88 -0.95
N LEU A 350 -6.49 -4.80 -1.58
CA LEU A 350 -7.04 -3.45 -1.40
C LEU A 350 -7.85 -3.06 -2.64
N THR A 351 -8.98 -2.40 -2.38
CA THR A 351 -9.94 -1.90 -3.37
C THR A 351 -10.16 -0.40 -3.15
N GLY A 352 -10.72 0.29 -4.14
CA GLY A 352 -11.11 1.70 -4.09
C GLY A 352 -9.93 2.65 -4.21
N ALA A 353 -8.95 2.34 -5.07
CA ALA A 353 -7.75 3.15 -5.33
C ALA A 353 -7.01 3.61 -4.07
N ARG A 354 -7.04 2.81 -3.00
CA ARG A 354 -6.48 3.17 -1.68
C ARG A 354 -4.98 3.48 -1.69
N MET A 355 -4.27 3.01 -2.70
CA MET A 355 -2.83 3.27 -2.91
C MET A 355 -2.58 4.28 -4.04
N GLY A 356 -3.55 5.19 -4.25
CA GLY A 356 -3.56 6.16 -5.31
C GLY A 356 -4.22 5.62 -6.59
N GLN A 357 -4.80 6.53 -7.35
CA GLN A 357 -5.38 6.28 -8.67
C GLN A 357 -4.27 6.13 -9.73
N GLY A 358 -4.51 5.32 -10.77
CA GLY A 358 -3.68 5.29 -11.95
C GLY A 358 -4.08 6.35 -12.98
N ILE A 359 -3.53 6.23 -14.18
CA ILE A 359 -3.94 7.00 -15.34
C ILE A 359 -3.81 6.13 -16.59
N GLY A 360 -4.68 6.35 -17.57
CA GLY A 360 -4.64 5.64 -18.84
C GLY A 360 -5.54 4.40 -18.84
N PRO A 361 -5.13 3.28 -19.48
CA PRO A 361 -6.03 2.15 -19.66
C PRO A 361 -6.17 1.28 -18.40
N VAL A 362 -7.39 0.83 -18.12
CA VAL A 362 -7.66 -0.30 -17.22
C VAL A 362 -7.53 -1.60 -18.02
N GLN A 363 -6.53 -2.42 -17.72
CA GLN A 363 -6.11 -3.54 -18.58
C GLN A 363 -6.76 -4.89 -18.24
N MET A 364 -7.27 -5.01 -17.00
CA MET A 364 -7.86 -6.24 -16.45
C MET A 364 -9.04 -5.87 -15.54
N ASN A 365 -10.12 -6.64 -15.62
CA ASN A 365 -11.26 -6.58 -14.69
C ASN A 365 -11.66 -7.99 -14.23
N GLU A 366 -12.39 -8.11 -13.11
CA GLU A 366 -12.93 -9.38 -12.58
C GLU A 366 -11.88 -10.50 -12.53
N VAL A 367 -10.72 -10.20 -11.93
CA VAL A 367 -9.59 -11.14 -11.93
C VAL A 367 -9.89 -12.34 -11.03
N ASP A 368 -9.88 -13.53 -11.61
CA ASP A 368 -10.15 -14.80 -10.95
C ASP A 368 -8.92 -15.71 -11.01
N CYS A 369 -8.23 -15.83 -9.89
CA CYS A 369 -7.02 -16.63 -9.72
C CYS A 369 -7.26 -17.83 -8.79
N SER A 370 -6.66 -18.98 -9.13
CA SER A 370 -6.61 -20.16 -8.26
C SER A 370 -5.65 -20.01 -7.08
N GLY A 371 -4.61 -19.17 -7.22
CA GLY A 371 -3.54 -18.93 -6.24
C GLY A 371 -2.23 -19.67 -6.53
N PHE A 372 -2.15 -20.39 -7.66
CA PHE A 372 -0.99 -21.18 -8.08
C PHE A 372 -0.33 -20.68 -9.37
N GLU A 373 -0.95 -19.71 -10.03
CA GLU A 373 -0.42 -19.00 -11.18
C GLU A 373 0.94 -18.37 -10.83
N LYS A 374 1.83 -18.29 -11.82
CA LYS A 374 3.16 -17.67 -11.64
C LYS A 374 3.14 -16.17 -11.91
N SER A 375 2.18 -15.72 -12.71
CA SER A 375 1.95 -14.31 -13.03
C SER A 375 0.46 -14.01 -12.98
N LEU A 376 0.12 -12.78 -12.60
CA LEU A 376 -1.26 -12.29 -12.64
C LEU A 376 -1.87 -12.41 -14.04
N THR A 377 -1.04 -12.26 -15.08
CA THR A 377 -1.45 -12.36 -16.49
C THR A 377 -1.92 -13.75 -16.91
N GLU A 378 -1.63 -14.79 -16.11
CA GLU A 378 -2.09 -16.18 -16.33
C GLU A 378 -3.48 -16.45 -15.73
N CYS A 379 -3.98 -15.57 -14.84
CA CYS A 379 -5.31 -15.71 -14.26
C CYS A 379 -6.41 -15.48 -15.30
N ARG A 380 -7.62 -15.95 -15.01
CA ARG A 380 -8.79 -15.61 -15.81
C ARG A 380 -9.22 -14.18 -15.47
N PHE A 381 -9.57 -13.37 -16.47
CA PHE A 381 -10.05 -12.01 -16.24
C PHE A 381 -10.95 -11.54 -17.39
N ASN A 382 -11.82 -10.58 -17.10
CA ASN A 382 -12.64 -9.86 -18.06
C ASN A 382 -11.81 -8.77 -18.76
N ARG A 383 -11.88 -8.73 -20.10
CA ARG A 383 -11.08 -7.80 -20.93
C ARG A 383 -11.78 -6.50 -21.25
N GLU A 384 -13.10 -6.45 -21.14
CA GLU A 384 -13.88 -5.33 -21.65
C GLU A 384 -13.84 -4.13 -20.70
N ALA A 385 -13.49 -4.34 -19.42
CA ALA A 385 -13.33 -3.31 -18.38
C ALA A 385 -14.45 -2.25 -18.37
N LEU A 386 -15.64 -2.62 -18.86
CA LEU A 386 -16.79 -1.74 -19.00
C LEU A 386 -17.28 -1.34 -17.61
N GLY A 387 -17.30 -0.04 -17.34
CA GLY A 387 -17.80 0.51 -16.08
C GLY A 387 -16.74 0.77 -15.00
N CYS A 388 -15.50 0.34 -15.20
CA CYS A 388 -14.42 0.62 -14.26
C CYS A 388 -13.81 2.01 -14.46
N SER A 389 -13.63 2.73 -13.36
CA SER A 389 -12.89 3.99 -13.28
C SER A 389 -11.59 3.83 -12.48
N HIS A 390 -10.72 4.84 -12.50
CA HIS A 390 -9.48 4.81 -11.70
C HIS A 390 -9.73 4.88 -10.19
N GLU A 391 -10.94 5.22 -9.74
CA GLU A 391 -11.34 5.07 -8.33
C GLU A 391 -11.42 3.61 -7.89
N GLU A 392 -11.48 2.67 -8.82
CA GLU A 392 -11.61 1.22 -8.58
C GLU A 392 -10.28 0.49 -8.84
N ASP A 393 -9.16 1.22 -8.88
CA ASP A 393 -7.86 0.59 -9.09
C ASP A 393 -7.46 -0.30 -7.90
N ALA A 394 -7.20 -1.57 -8.21
CA ALA A 394 -6.80 -2.59 -7.26
C ALA A 394 -5.37 -2.39 -6.76
N ALA A 395 -5.15 -2.71 -5.49
CA ALA A 395 -3.86 -2.61 -4.83
C ALA A 395 -3.58 -3.84 -3.94
N VAL A 396 -2.32 -4.01 -3.55
CA VAL A 396 -1.89 -5.10 -2.64
C VAL A 396 -1.01 -4.58 -1.53
N ARG A 397 -1.02 -5.30 -0.40
CA ARG A 397 0.06 -5.31 0.58
C ARG A 397 0.58 -6.71 0.74
N CYS A 398 1.87 -6.91 0.54
CA CYS A 398 2.52 -8.21 0.61
C CYS A 398 3.18 -8.44 1.97
N ASN A 399 3.29 -9.71 2.36
CA ASN A 399 4.20 -10.10 3.42
C ASN A 399 5.65 -9.97 2.91
N VAL A 400 6.49 -9.29 3.68
CA VAL A 400 7.90 -9.01 3.36
C VAL A 400 8.78 -9.61 4.46
N PRO A 401 9.92 -10.24 4.10
CA PRO A 401 10.72 -10.94 5.10
C PRO A 401 11.35 -9.96 6.08
N ALA A 402 11.39 -10.34 7.36
CA ALA A 402 11.94 -9.50 8.41
C ALA A 402 13.47 -9.34 8.26
N MET A 403 13.88 -8.19 7.71
CA MET A 403 15.29 -7.87 7.48
C MET A 403 15.97 -7.15 8.67
N GLY A 404 15.20 -6.61 9.62
CA GLY A 404 15.75 -5.91 10.79
C GLY A 404 16.54 -4.63 10.45
N PHE A 405 16.23 -3.99 9.32
CA PHE A 405 16.91 -2.77 8.86
C PHE A 405 16.77 -1.58 9.81
N ASN A 406 15.68 -1.54 10.57
CA ASN A 406 15.40 -0.53 11.59
C ASN A 406 16.35 -0.58 12.81
N LYS A 407 17.20 -1.60 12.96
CA LYS A 407 18.13 -1.70 14.10
C LYS A 407 19.41 -0.88 13.92
N ARG A 408 19.68 -0.38 12.71
CA ARG A 408 20.88 0.39 12.38
C ARG A 408 20.63 1.88 12.18
N LEU A 409 19.38 2.32 12.28
CA LEU A 409 18.98 3.70 12.05
C LEU A 409 17.88 4.06 13.05
N ARG A 410 17.89 5.29 13.57
CA ARG A 410 16.81 5.83 14.42
C ARG A 410 16.60 7.33 14.19
N LEU A 411 15.43 7.82 14.59
CA LEU A 411 15.15 9.25 14.73
C LEU A 411 15.31 9.68 16.17
N ALA A 412 15.97 10.82 16.40
CA ALA A 412 16.21 11.38 17.72
C ALA A 412 15.78 12.86 17.81
N GLY A 413 15.30 13.27 18.98
CA GLY A 413 14.99 14.66 19.33
C GLY A 413 13.73 15.26 18.73
N GLY A 414 12.98 14.52 17.91
CA GLY A 414 11.71 14.96 17.33
C GLY A 414 10.60 15.18 18.36
N ARG A 415 9.60 15.99 18.01
CA ARG A 415 8.41 16.23 18.86
C ARG A 415 7.49 15.01 18.92
N ASN A 416 7.59 14.12 17.94
CA ASN A 416 6.83 12.89 17.83
C ASN A 416 7.71 11.79 17.17
N PRO A 417 7.28 10.51 17.17
CA PRO A 417 8.07 9.40 16.62
C PRO A 417 8.31 9.43 15.10
N TYR A 418 7.65 10.33 14.36
CA TYR A 418 7.71 10.42 12.91
C TYR A 418 8.68 11.49 12.41
N GLU A 419 9.27 12.28 13.30
CA GLU A 419 10.26 13.28 12.92
C GLU A 419 11.50 13.21 13.82
N GLY A 420 12.60 13.75 13.32
CA GLY A 420 13.80 13.92 14.12
C GLY A 420 15.07 13.90 13.31
N ARG A 421 16.17 14.06 14.04
CA ARG A 421 17.52 13.92 13.50
C ARG A 421 17.81 12.46 13.17
N VAL A 422 18.42 12.22 12.02
CA VAL A 422 18.78 10.87 11.56
C VAL A 422 20.08 10.44 12.22
N GLU A 423 20.01 9.38 13.02
CA GLU A 423 21.17 8.76 13.66
C GLU A 423 21.38 7.34 13.12
N VAL A 424 22.63 7.02 12.79
CA VAL A 424 23.05 5.72 12.23
C VAL A 424 24.00 5.03 13.18
N LEU A 425 23.81 3.72 13.37
CA LEU A 425 24.65 2.89 14.21
C LEU A 425 25.85 2.37 13.39
N THR A 426 27.05 2.75 13.78
CA THR A 426 28.30 2.33 13.11
C THR A 426 29.27 1.70 14.10
N GLU A 427 30.26 0.97 13.59
CA GLU A 427 31.32 0.38 14.40
C GLU A 427 32.55 1.30 14.37
N ARG A 428 32.99 1.77 15.54
CA ARG A 428 34.20 2.59 15.71
C ARG A 428 35.05 2.00 16.82
N ASN A 429 36.30 1.67 16.52
CA ASN A 429 37.26 1.08 17.47
C ASN A 429 36.72 -0.19 18.19
N GLY A 430 35.97 -1.04 17.48
CA GLY A 430 35.40 -2.29 18.02
C GLY A 430 34.19 -2.11 18.93
N SER A 431 33.67 -0.88 19.07
CA SER A 431 32.42 -0.58 19.79
C SER A 431 31.38 -0.01 18.83
N LEU A 432 30.11 -0.35 19.06
CA LEU A 432 28.99 0.22 18.30
C LEU A 432 28.65 1.60 18.88
N VAL A 433 28.69 2.62 18.03
CA VAL A 433 28.42 4.01 18.39
C VAL A 433 27.37 4.60 17.45
N TRP A 434 26.47 5.40 18.02
CA TRP A 434 25.54 6.21 17.23
C TRP A 434 26.25 7.47 16.74
N GLY A 435 25.89 7.91 15.54
CA GLY A 435 26.35 9.18 14.99
C GLY A 435 25.35 9.77 14.00
N THR A 436 25.55 11.01 13.61
CA THR A 436 24.68 11.73 12.67
C THR A 436 25.10 11.54 11.21
N VAL A 437 24.17 11.87 10.31
CA VAL A 437 24.44 11.97 8.87
C VAL A 437 24.68 13.44 8.49
N CYS A 438 25.64 13.69 7.60
CA CYS A 438 25.89 15.03 7.05
C CYS A 438 24.67 15.52 6.26
N SER A 439 24.30 16.78 6.45
CA SER A 439 23.16 17.41 5.76
C SER A 439 23.48 17.93 4.36
N ASP A 440 24.73 17.91 3.92
CA ASP A 440 25.11 18.43 2.61
C ASP A 440 24.44 17.64 1.50
N SER A 441 23.68 18.35 0.67
CA SER A 441 22.84 17.79 -0.40
C SER A 441 21.75 16.82 0.08
N TRP A 442 21.37 16.86 1.36
CA TRP A 442 20.29 16.05 1.89
C TRP A 442 18.93 16.54 1.37
N GLY A 443 18.20 15.67 0.66
CA GLY A 443 16.92 15.98 0.02
C GLY A 443 15.82 14.96 0.33
N THR A 444 14.71 15.11 -0.40
CA THR A 444 13.49 14.30 -0.22
C THR A 444 13.75 12.82 -0.51
N MET A 445 14.59 12.49 -1.51
CA MET A 445 14.87 11.11 -1.88
C MET A 445 15.62 10.34 -0.79
N GLU A 446 16.58 10.96 -0.11
CA GLU A 446 17.24 10.37 1.05
C GLU A 446 16.25 10.21 2.21
N ALA A 447 15.40 11.21 2.45
CA ALA A 447 14.38 11.15 3.48
C ALA A 447 13.36 10.03 3.23
N MET A 448 12.96 9.79 1.98
CA MET A 448 12.07 8.68 1.59
C MET A 448 12.67 7.33 1.97
N VAL A 449 13.96 7.12 1.69
CA VAL A 449 14.66 5.89 2.09
C VAL A 449 14.69 5.73 3.60
N VAL A 450 14.93 6.81 4.37
CA VAL A 450 14.91 6.76 5.84
C VAL A 450 13.53 6.40 6.39
N CYS A 451 12.48 7.11 5.97
CA CYS A 451 11.12 6.88 6.44
C CYS A 451 10.67 5.45 6.12
N ARG A 452 10.98 4.95 4.92
CA ARG A 452 10.70 3.58 4.51
C ARG A 452 11.51 2.55 5.30
N GLN A 453 12.81 2.77 5.51
CA GLN A 453 13.67 1.86 6.28
C GLN A 453 13.16 1.67 7.72
N LEU A 454 12.58 2.72 8.30
CA LEU A 454 11.99 2.69 9.64
C LEU A 454 10.54 2.18 9.67
N GLY A 455 9.90 1.98 8.51
CA GLY A 455 8.49 1.60 8.42
C GLY A 455 7.54 2.73 8.84
N LEU A 456 7.93 3.98 8.61
CA LEU A 456 7.17 5.19 8.98
C LEU A 456 6.40 5.81 7.80
N GLY A 457 6.46 5.19 6.62
CA GLY A 457 5.78 5.63 5.40
C GLY A 457 6.66 6.47 4.48
N PHE A 458 6.06 7.48 3.85
CA PHE A 458 6.74 8.46 2.99
C PHE A 458 7.47 9.52 3.81
N ALA A 459 8.40 10.22 3.20
CA ALA A 459 8.90 11.48 3.73
C ALA A 459 7.86 12.57 3.50
N SER A 460 7.63 13.42 4.50
CA SER A 460 6.93 14.70 4.35
C SER A 460 7.95 15.82 4.11
N HIS A 461 9.08 15.78 4.82
CA HIS A 461 10.11 16.81 4.74
C HIS A 461 11.51 16.24 4.95
N ALA A 462 12.48 16.83 4.26
CA ALA A 462 13.91 16.64 4.47
C ALA A 462 14.53 17.93 5.03
N PHE A 463 15.28 17.80 6.13
CA PHE A 463 15.87 18.93 6.83
C PHE A 463 17.40 18.87 6.78
N GLN A 464 18.01 19.99 6.42
CA GLN A 464 19.47 20.15 6.44
C GLN A 464 19.97 20.76 7.76
N GLU A 465 19.09 21.41 8.51
CA GLU A 465 19.39 22.04 9.80
C GLU A 465 18.46 21.48 10.86
N THR A 466 19.05 21.03 11.97
CA THR A 466 18.37 20.23 13.00
C THR A 466 18.68 20.73 14.41
N TYR A 467 19.18 21.96 14.54
CA TYR A 467 19.56 22.59 15.81
C TYR A 467 18.44 22.61 16.87
N TYR A 468 17.18 22.55 16.45
CA TYR A 468 16.01 22.56 17.32
C TYR A 468 15.66 21.17 17.89
N TRP A 469 16.18 20.08 17.31
CA TRP A 469 16.02 18.74 17.85
C TRP A 469 17.15 18.41 18.82
N GLN A 470 16.82 18.38 20.11
CA GLN A 470 17.75 17.95 21.15
C GLN A 470 17.88 16.43 21.11
N GLY A 471 19.09 15.94 20.87
CA GLY A 471 19.36 14.51 20.99
C GLY A 471 20.57 14.26 21.88
N ASP A 472 20.95 13.00 22.02
CA ASP A 472 22.05 12.61 22.88
C ASP A 472 23.37 13.17 22.32
N SER A 473 24.07 13.98 23.11
CA SER A 473 25.35 14.58 22.73
C SER A 473 26.42 13.55 22.39
N SER A 474 26.28 12.31 22.88
CA SER A 474 27.18 11.21 22.53
C SER A 474 27.06 10.78 21.06
N ALA A 475 25.99 11.18 20.37
CA ALA A 475 25.72 10.86 18.97
C ALA A 475 25.97 12.02 17.99
N ASP A 476 26.52 13.17 18.43
CA ASP A 476 26.70 14.35 17.57
C ASP A 476 27.78 14.21 16.48
N ALA A 477 28.64 13.19 16.59
CA ALA A 477 29.68 12.93 15.61
C ALA A 477 29.09 12.47 14.27
N ILE A 478 29.53 13.07 13.17
CA ILE A 478 29.14 12.61 11.83
C ILE A 478 29.78 11.26 11.55
N VAL A 479 28.97 10.30 11.10
CA VAL A 479 29.40 8.94 10.74
C VAL A 479 29.13 8.58 9.29
N MET A 480 28.35 9.40 8.57
CA MET A 480 28.00 9.18 7.17
C MET A 480 27.89 10.53 6.44
N SER A 481 28.36 10.60 5.19
CA SER A 481 28.35 11.83 4.39
C SER A 481 28.24 11.56 2.89
N GLY A 482 27.80 12.57 2.14
CA GLY A 482 27.65 12.50 0.68
C GLY A 482 26.57 11.51 0.24
N VAL A 483 25.52 11.36 1.05
CA VAL A 483 24.44 10.40 0.78
C VAL A 483 23.62 10.90 -0.40
N ARG A 484 23.49 10.06 -1.43
CA ARG A 484 22.66 10.30 -2.61
C ARG A 484 21.89 9.04 -2.94
N CYS A 485 20.58 9.09 -2.79
CA CYS A 485 19.67 7.98 -3.04
C CYS A 485 18.94 8.17 -4.37
N SER A 486 18.67 7.06 -5.05
CA SER A 486 17.73 6.98 -6.16
C SER A 486 16.27 6.95 -5.70
N GLY A 487 16.04 6.59 -4.42
CA GLY A 487 14.71 6.42 -3.83
C GLY A 487 14.21 4.99 -3.84
N THR A 488 14.93 4.04 -4.45
CA THR A 488 14.56 2.61 -4.53
C THR A 488 15.29 1.74 -3.50
N GLU A 489 16.29 2.30 -2.82
CA GLU A 489 17.14 1.59 -1.86
C GLU A 489 16.36 1.10 -0.64
N LEU A 490 16.66 -0.09 -0.13
CA LEU A 490 15.96 -0.65 1.04
C LEU A 490 16.46 -0.03 2.35
N THR A 491 17.69 0.48 2.35
CA THR A 491 18.36 1.08 3.51
C THR A 491 19.25 2.23 3.09
N LEU A 492 19.46 3.21 3.97
CA LEU A 492 20.34 4.35 3.72
C LEU A 492 21.78 3.94 3.35
N ASP A 493 22.27 2.84 3.91
CA ASP A 493 23.60 2.27 3.65
C ASP A 493 23.77 1.70 2.22
N GLN A 494 22.67 1.55 1.47
CA GLN A 494 22.71 1.11 0.05
C GLN A 494 22.77 2.29 -0.92
N CYS A 495 22.45 3.50 -0.47
CA CYS A 495 22.57 4.70 -1.29
C CYS A 495 24.03 4.98 -1.64
N LEU A 496 24.29 5.79 -2.65
CA LEU A 496 25.66 6.24 -2.90
C LEU A 496 26.12 7.11 -1.73
N HIS A 497 27.27 6.81 -1.12
CA HIS A 497 27.85 7.63 -0.05
C HIS A 497 29.37 7.49 -0.01
N HIS A 498 30.06 8.39 0.70
CA HIS A 498 31.54 8.41 0.73
C HIS A 498 32.22 7.26 1.53
N GLY A 499 31.43 6.29 2.02
CA GLY A 499 31.96 5.17 2.80
C GLY A 499 32.67 5.63 4.08
N LYS A 500 33.93 5.18 4.25
CA LYS A 500 34.76 5.51 5.42
C LYS A 500 35.35 6.92 5.38
N HIS A 501 35.40 7.55 4.21
CA HIS A 501 35.97 8.88 4.04
C HIS A 501 34.86 9.92 4.26
N ILE A 502 34.77 10.45 5.47
CA ILE A 502 33.72 11.41 5.83
C ILE A 502 34.16 12.82 5.42
N LEU A 503 33.34 13.48 4.60
CA LEU A 503 33.53 14.87 4.17
C LEU A 503 32.22 15.63 4.40
N CYS A 504 32.23 16.61 5.29
CA CYS A 504 31.07 17.45 5.57
C CYS A 504 31.51 18.91 5.85
N PRO A 505 31.64 19.74 4.80
CA PRO A 505 32.01 21.14 4.90
C PRO A 505 31.18 21.95 5.92
N LYS A 506 29.88 21.69 6.04
CA LYS A 506 29.01 22.37 7.01
C LYS A 506 29.23 21.94 8.47
N GLY A 507 30.01 20.89 8.72
CA GLY A 507 30.27 20.37 10.07
C GLY A 507 29.15 19.48 10.63
N GLY A 508 29.30 19.06 11.90
CA GLY A 508 28.41 18.10 12.57
C GLY A 508 27.49 18.72 13.63
N GLY A 509 26.65 17.91 14.26
CA GLY A 509 25.69 18.37 15.28
C GLY A 509 24.51 19.16 14.69
N ARG A 510 24.55 20.50 14.74
CA ARG A 510 23.44 21.39 14.32
C ARG A 510 23.10 21.34 12.82
N PHE A 511 24.08 20.94 12.01
CA PHE A 511 23.95 20.76 10.55
C PHE A 511 23.87 19.26 10.18
N SER A 512 23.24 18.45 11.04
CA SER A 512 22.97 17.05 10.71
C SER A 512 21.67 16.92 9.94
N ALA A 513 21.58 15.89 9.12
CA ALA A 513 20.37 15.56 8.39
C ALA A 513 19.21 15.16 9.32
N GLY A 514 18.00 15.55 8.94
CA GLY A 514 16.78 15.17 9.62
C GLY A 514 15.63 14.91 8.66
N VAL A 515 14.60 14.26 9.17
CA VAL A 515 13.41 13.89 8.37
C VAL A 515 12.13 14.09 9.18
N SER A 516 11.03 14.26 8.47
CA SER A 516 9.67 14.06 8.98
C SER A 516 8.96 13.11 8.04
N CYS A 517 8.24 12.13 8.59
CA CYS A 517 7.59 11.06 7.88
C CYS A 517 6.06 11.15 8.00
N THR A 518 5.36 10.63 6.99
CA THR A 518 3.89 10.58 6.92
C THR A 518 3.46 9.25 6.30
N GLN A 519 2.24 8.81 6.58
CA GLN A 519 1.70 7.57 6.03
C GLN A 519 1.15 7.72 4.61
N THR A 520 0.88 8.95 4.17
CA THR A 520 0.28 9.27 2.87
C THR A 520 1.04 10.39 2.19
N ALA A 521 1.10 10.37 0.86
CA ALA A 521 1.68 11.43 0.04
C ALA A 521 0.80 11.69 -1.21
N PRO A 522 0.84 12.92 -1.79
CA PRO A 522 0.26 13.19 -3.10
C PRO A 522 0.99 12.43 -4.22
N ASP A 523 0.42 12.42 -5.43
CA ASP A 523 1.04 11.84 -6.62
C ASP A 523 0.60 12.67 -7.84
N LEU A 524 1.50 13.49 -8.38
CA LEU A 524 1.18 14.41 -9.46
C LEU A 524 1.46 13.81 -10.83
N VAL A 525 0.45 13.85 -11.68
CA VAL A 525 0.54 13.26 -13.02
C VAL A 525 0.01 14.21 -14.08
N LEU A 526 0.79 14.41 -15.15
CA LEU A 526 0.37 15.22 -16.29
C LEU A 526 -0.52 14.41 -17.24
N SER A 527 -1.65 14.97 -17.67
CA SER A 527 -2.43 14.40 -18.77
C SER A 527 -1.71 14.59 -20.11
N SER A 528 -1.15 13.50 -20.64
CA SER A 528 -0.42 13.53 -21.92
C SER A 528 -1.34 13.81 -23.11
N GLN A 529 -2.60 13.36 -23.06
CA GLN A 529 -3.59 13.57 -24.10
C GLN A 529 -3.97 15.04 -24.24
N VAL A 530 -4.15 15.75 -23.13
CA VAL A 530 -4.48 17.19 -23.14
C VAL A 530 -3.36 17.98 -23.81
N VAL A 531 -2.10 17.66 -23.51
CA VAL A 531 -0.95 18.31 -24.15
C VAL A 531 -0.97 18.05 -25.66
N GLU A 532 -1.09 16.79 -26.09
CA GLU A 532 -1.10 16.42 -27.52
C GLU A 532 -2.21 17.13 -28.30
N GLN A 533 -3.42 17.20 -27.74
CA GLN A 533 -4.59 17.78 -28.41
C GLN A 533 -4.60 19.32 -28.45
N THR A 534 -3.91 19.97 -27.51
CA THR A 534 -3.95 21.43 -27.35
C THR A 534 -2.70 22.14 -27.85
N THR A 535 -1.76 21.42 -28.47
CA THR A 535 -0.51 22.01 -28.94
C THR A 535 -0.72 22.85 -30.20
N TYR A 536 -0.24 24.10 -30.23
CA TYR A 536 -0.20 24.93 -31.45
C TYR A 536 0.93 25.97 -31.40
N LEU A 537 1.18 26.62 -32.55
CA LEU A 537 2.14 27.71 -32.67
C LEU A 537 1.42 29.06 -32.71
N GLU A 538 1.96 30.04 -32.00
CA GLU A 538 1.53 31.43 -32.05
C GLU A 538 2.74 32.36 -32.24
N ASP A 539 2.65 33.28 -33.20
CA ASP A 539 3.63 34.36 -33.36
C ASP A 539 3.08 35.62 -32.65
N ARG A 540 3.75 36.05 -31.57
CA ARG A 540 3.34 37.22 -30.75
C ARG A 540 4.37 38.33 -30.83
N PRO A 541 3.97 39.60 -31.00
CA PRO A 541 4.90 40.71 -31.01
C PRO A 541 5.44 41.00 -29.61
N MET A 542 6.69 41.46 -29.49
CA MET A 542 7.36 41.65 -28.20
C MET A 542 6.61 42.62 -27.27
N TYR A 543 6.03 43.69 -27.80
CA TYR A 543 5.27 44.65 -26.98
C TYR A 543 4.09 44.03 -26.22
N ALA A 544 3.56 42.89 -26.67
CA ALA A 544 2.48 42.16 -26.01
C ALA A 544 2.99 41.14 -24.98
N LEU A 545 4.32 40.95 -24.87
CA LEU A 545 4.97 39.93 -24.03
C LEU A 545 5.77 40.54 -22.88
N GLN A 546 5.54 41.82 -22.54
CA GLN A 546 6.27 42.55 -21.50
C GLN A 546 6.28 41.79 -20.16
N CYS A 547 5.10 41.35 -19.71
CA CYS A 547 4.95 40.57 -18.48
C CYS A 547 5.71 39.24 -18.53
N ALA A 548 5.60 38.52 -19.64
CA ALA A 548 6.29 37.25 -19.81
C ALA A 548 7.82 37.40 -19.93
N HIS A 549 8.30 38.57 -20.38
CA HIS A 549 9.71 38.90 -20.42
C HIS A 549 10.27 39.18 -19.02
N GLU A 550 9.52 39.91 -18.20
CA GLU A 550 9.83 40.17 -16.78
C GLU A 550 9.82 38.89 -15.94
N GLU A 551 8.91 37.96 -16.24
CA GLU A 551 8.85 36.63 -15.63
C GLU A 551 9.87 35.62 -16.20
N HIS A 552 10.76 36.03 -17.11
CA HIS A 552 11.76 35.16 -17.75
C HIS A 552 11.19 33.97 -18.57
N CYS A 553 9.97 34.09 -19.09
CA CYS A 553 9.30 33.04 -19.88
C CYS A 553 9.67 33.02 -21.37
N LEU A 554 10.59 33.89 -21.80
CA LEU A 554 11.06 33.98 -23.18
C LEU A 554 12.51 33.51 -23.28
N ALA A 555 12.92 33.06 -24.48
CA ALA A 555 14.30 32.65 -24.69
C ALA A 555 15.26 33.84 -24.53
N SER A 556 16.53 33.56 -24.22
CA SER A 556 17.53 34.59 -23.93
C SER A 556 17.75 35.62 -25.05
N SER A 557 17.46 35.25 -26.30
CA SER A 557 17.48 36.17 -27.46
C SER A 557 16.44 37.29 -27.36
N ALA A 558 15.36 37.10 -26.59
CA ALA A 558 14.34 38.12 -26.36
C ALA A 558 14.89 39.36 -25.63
N ASN A 559 15.94 39.20 -24.82
CA ASN A 559 16.58 40.31 -24.08
C ASN A 559 17.21 41.38 -25.00
N GLN A 560 17.48 41.03 -26.26
CA GLN A 560 18.06 41.93 -27.26
C GLN A 560 17.11 42.15 -28.45
N ALA A 561 15.87 41.67 -28.35
CA ALA A 561 14.91 41.73 -29.44
C ALA A 561 14.29 43.13 -29.55
N ASP A 562 14.06 43.58 -30.80
CA ASP A 562 13.34 44.82 -31.09
C ASP A 562 11.88 44.71 -30.58
N PRO A 563 11.29 45.74 -29.93
CA PRO A 563 9.88 45.74 -29.54
C PRO A 563 8.88 45.39 -30.65
N THR A 564 9.24 45.63 -31.92
CA THR A 564 8.44 45.32 -33.11
C THR A 564 8.62 43.90 -33.64
N SER A 565 9.62 43.17 -33.12
CA SER A 565 9.87 41.78 -33.50
C SER A 565 8.82 40.82 -32.95
N TYR A 566 8.75 39.64 -33.54
CA TYR A 566 7.83 38.58 -33.14
C TYR A 566 8.61 37.46 -32.46
N ARG A 567 7.98 36.86 -31.45
CA ARG A 567 8.41 35.62 -30.81
C ARG A 567 7.49 34.50 -31.26
N ARG A 568 8.05 33.36 -31.59
CA ARG A 568 7.31 32.15 -31.93
C ARG A 568 7.17 31.26 -30.72
N LEU A 569 5.94 31.06 -30.28
CA LEU A 569 5.61 30.37 -29.04
C LEU A 569 4.95 29.03 -29.35
N LEU A 570 5.51 27.96 -28.81
CA LEU A 570 4.91 26.63 -28.79
C LEU A 570 4.00 26.53 -27.57
N ARG A 571 2.69 26.69 -27.76
CA ARG A 571 1.68 26.66 -26.70
C ARG A 571 1.07 25.28 -26.54
N PHE A 572 0.66 24.95 -25.32
CA PHE A 572 0.00 23.70 -24.95
C PHE A 572 -0.69 23.86 -23.59
N SER A 573 -1.77 23.13 -23.30
CA SER A 573 -2.35 23.10 -21.96
C SER A 573 -1.65 22.06 -21.10
N SER A 574 -1.47 22.33 -19.81
CA SER A 574 -1.03 21.34 -18.82
C SER A 574 -2.13 21.11 -17.78
N GLN A 575 -2.61 19.88 -17.71
CA GLN A 575 -3.56 19.42 -16.70
C GLN A 575 -2.85 18.45 -15.77
N ILE A 576 -2.73 18.82 -14.50
CA ILE A 576 -1.92 18.12 -13.50
C ILE A 576 -2.86 17.57 -12.44
N HIS A 577 -2.97 16.25 -12.42
CA HIS A 577 -3.84 15.50 -11.51
C HIS A 577 -3.12 15.18 -10.21
N ASN A 578 -3.83 15.17 -9.08
CA ASN A 578 -3.34 14.56 -7.85
C ASN A 578 -4.02 13.20 -7.63
N ASN A 579 -3.34 12.15 -8.08
CA ASN A 579 -3.79 10.77 -8.00
C ASN A 579 -3.27 10.05 -6.75
N GLY A 580 -2.70 10.80 -5.79
CA GLY A 580 -2.08 10.24 -4.60
C GLY A 580 -3.07 9.90 -3.49
N GLN A 581 -2.58 9.94 -2.26
CA GLN A 581 -3.35 9.61 -1.04
C GLN A 581 -3.63 10.81 -0.14
N SER A 582 -3.04 11.98 -0.44
CA SER A 582 -3.23 13.21 0.30
C SER A 582 -3.12 14.43 -0.58
N ASP A 583 -3.67 15.57 -0.13
CA ASP A 583 -3.58 16.84 -0.85
C ASP A 583 -2.11 17.22 -1.14
N PHE A 584 -1.83 17.66 -2.36
CA PHE A 584 -0.57 18.30 -2.69
C PHE A 584 -0.58 19.72 -2.15
N ARG A 585 0.48 20.12 -1.45
CA ARG A 585 0.58 21.45 -0.83
C ARG A 585 1.95 22.06 -1.06
N PRO A 586 2.02 23.39 -1.29
CA PRO A 586 3.28 24.07 -1.44
C PRO A 586 4.11 23.95 -0.16
N ARG A 587 5.43 23.78 -0.31
CA ARG A 587 6.38 23.73 0.81
C ARG A 587 6.48 25.08 1.52
N ALA A 588 6.38 26.16 0.75
CA ALA A 588 6.46 27.53 1.22
C ALA A 588 5.19 27.91 2.02
N ALA A 589 5.38 28.54 3.17
CA ALA A 589 4.27 29.07 3.96
C ALA A 589 3.71 30.34 3.32
N HIS A 590 2.44 30.69 3.61
CA HIS A 590 1.75 31.84 3.03
C HIS A 590 2.55 33.16 3.03
N HIS A 591 3.39 33.40 4.04
CA HIS A 591 4.17 34.63 4.17
C HIS A 591 5.36 34.72 3.19
N SER A 592 5.80 33.60 2.60
CA SER A 592 6.88 33.56 1.61
C SER A 592 6.35 33.46 0.17
N TRP A 593 5.03 33.56 -0.03
CA TRP A 593 4.44 33.57 -1.37
C TRP A 593 4.65 34.93 -2.01
N VAL A 594 5.00 34.91 -3.31
CA VAL A 594 5.33 36.12 -4.06
C VAL A 594 4.11 36.55 -4.87
N TRP A 595 3.65 37.78 -4.69
CA TRP A 595 2.59 38.34 -5.54
C TRP A 595 3.13 38.66 -6.92
N HIS A 596 2.38 38.31 -7.96
CA HIS A 596 2.74 38.68 -9.31
C HIS A 596 1.73 39.65 -9.93
N GLU A 597 2.23 40.83 -10.34
CA GLU A 597 1.41 41.93 -10.82
C GLU A 597 0.69 41.60 -12.13
N CYS A 598 1.35 40.85 -13.01
CA CYS A 598 0.77 40.48 -14.30
C CYS A 598 -0.37 39.46 -14.18
N HIS A 599 -0.33 38.59 -13.17
CA HIS A 599 -1.32 37.52 -13.00
C HIS A 599 -2.30 37.75 -11.86
N ARG A 600 -2.08 38.80 -11.07
CA ARG A 600 -2.95 39.26 -9.97
C ARG A 600 -3.30 38.16 -8.98
N HIS A 601 -2.34 37.29 -8.68
CA HIS A 601 -2.42 36.30 -7.62
C HIS A 601 -1.02 36.00 -7.05
N TYR A 602 -0.98 35.22 -5.97
CA TYR A 602 0.26 34.82 -5.30
C TYR A 602 0.80 33.51 -5.87
N HIS A 603 2.11 33.41 -6.05
CA HIS A 603 2.80 32.19 -6.41
C HIS A 603 3.30 31.49 -5.15
N SER A 604 2.91 30.22 -4.99
CA SER A 604 3.28 29.41 -3.83
C SER A 604 4.50 28.51 -4.05
N MET A 605 4.98 28.43 -5.31
CA MET A 605 6.20 27.73 -5.71
C MET A 605 6.91 28.52 -6.82
N GLU A 606 8.24 28.59 -6.78
CA GLU A 606 9.04 29.28 -7.81
C GLU A 606 9.14 28.45 -9.10
N VAL A 607 9.35 27.14 -8.99
CA VAL A 607 9.46 26.22 -10.13
C VAL A 607 8.61 24.98 -9.88
N PHE A 608 7.43 24.90 -10.49
CA PHE A 608 6.59 23.70 -10.42
C PHE A 608 6.73 22.80 -11.65
N THR A 609 7.00 23.36 -12.84
CA THR A 609 7.26 22.56 -14.04
C THR A 609 8.39 23.12 -14.92
N HIS A 610 9.21 22.23 -15.48
CA HIS A 610 10.11 22.55 -16.60
C HIS A 610 9.53 22.07 -17.92
N TYR A 611 9.65 22.91 -18.95
CA TYR A 611 9.28 22.60 -20.34
C TYR A 611 10.54 22.56 -21.18
N ASP A 612 10.89 21.40 -21.70
CA ASP A 612 12.10 21.22 -22.49
C ASP A 612 11.74 20.79 -23.91
N LEU A 613 12.36 21.44 -24.90
CA LEU A 613 12.42 20.91 -26.26
C LEU A 613 13.83 20.36 -26.49
N LEU A 614 13.92 19.03 -26.59
CA LEU A 614 15.17 18.28 -26.70
C LEU A 614 15.42 17.87 -28.14
N SER A 615 16.69 17.80 -28.55
CA SER A 615 17.07 17.09 -29.76
C SER A 615 16.85 15.58 -29.59
N LEU A 616 16.87 14.82 -30.68
CA LEU A 616 16.85 13.35 -30.63
C LEU A 616 18.03 12.75 -29.84
N ASN A 617 19.11 13.52 -29.66
CA ASN A 617 20.27 13.13 -28.85
C ASN A 617 20.11 13.46 -27.35
N GLY A 618 18.99 14.06 -26.94
CA GLY A 618 18.70 14.44 -25.56
C GLY A 618 19.29 15.78 -25.12
N THR A 619 19.88 16.56 -26.03
CA THR A 619 20.39 17.91 -25.71
C THR A 619 19.24 18.91 -25.68
N LYS A 620 19.14 19.75 -24.65
CA LYS A 620 18.18 20.86 -24.61
C LYS A 620 18.45 21.85 -25.75
N VAL A 621 17.44 22.11 -26.58
CA VAL A 621 17.49 23.04 -27.73
C VAL A 621 16.70 24.31 -27.43
N ALA A 622 15.58 24.18 -26.73
CA ALA A 622 14.86 25.28 -26.13
C ALA A 622 14.39 24.87 -24.74
N GLU A 623 14.27 25.85 -23.87
CA GLU A 623 13.75 25.71 -22.52
C GLU A 623 12.64 26.73 -22.34
N GLY A 624 11.59 26.30 -21.68
CA GLY A 624 10.53 27.10 -21.13
C GLY A 624 10.29 26.66 -19.71
N HIS A 625 9.59 27.50 -18.98
CA HIS A 625 9.05 27.15 -17.70
C HIS A 625 7.83 28.00 -17.50
N LYS A 626 7.09 27.64 -16.46
CA LYS A 626 6.01 28.45 -15.97
C LYS A 626 6.53 29.15 -14.72
N ALA A 627 6.71 30.45 -14.80
CA ALA A 627 7.30 31.27 -13.74
C ALA A 627 6.30 31.59 -12.60
N SER A 628 5.07 31.09 -12.72
CA SER A 628 3.90 31.59 -12.02
C SER A 628 2.87 30.48 -11.78
N PHE A 629 2.78 30.01 -10.54
CA PHE A 629 1.92 28.88 -10.17
C PHE A 629 0.94 29.19 -9.05
N CYS A 630 -0.33 28.99 -9.37
CA CYS A 630 -1.46 28.99 -8.47
C CYS A 630 -1.95 27.55 -8.35
N LEU A 631 -1.70 26.90 -7.21
CA LEU A 631 -2.19 25.52 -7.05
C LEU A 631 -3.66 25.57 -6.60
N GLU A 632 -4.58 25.19 -7.49
CA GLU A 632 -6.03 25.17 -7.22
C GLU A 632 -6.75 23.96 -7.81
N ASP A 633 -7.96 23.70 -7.29
CA ASP A 633 -8.81 22.61 -7.78
C ASP A 633 -9.68 23.09 -8.95
N THR A 634 -9.13 23.05 -10.16
CA THR A 634 -9.85 23.47 -11.37
C THR A 634 -11.06 22.57 -11.65
N HIS A 635 -10.94 21.27 -11.46
CA HIS A 635 -12.03 20.29 -11.52
C HIS A 635 -11.65 19.04 -10.73
N CYS A 636 -12.64 18.24 -10.35
CA CYS A 636 -12.46 17.02 -9.57
C CYS A 636 -13.37 15.91 -10.10
N ASP A 637 -13.03 14.67 -9.77
CA ASP A 637 -13.88 13.50 -10.03
C ASP A 637 -15.27 13.64 -9.37
N GLU A 638 -16.23 12.85 -9.87
CA GLU A 638 -17.62 12.92 -9.43
C GLU A 638 -17.75 12.62 -7.92
N GLY A 639 -18.32 13.56 -7.18
CA GLY A 639 -18.53 13.42 -5.73
C GLY A 639 -17.39 13.99 -4.88
N ILE A 640 -16.30 14.46 -5.48
CA ILE A 640 -15.22 15.18 -4.78
C ILE A 640 -15.48 16.69 -4.83
N GLN A 641 -15.35 17.35 -3.68
CA GLN A 641 -15.52 18.79 -3.57
C GLN A 641 -14.18 19.53 -3.69
N LYS A 642 -14.16 20.58 -4.50
CA LYS A 642 -13.05 21.53 -4.60
C LYS A 642 -12.79 22.21 -3.25
N ARG A 643 -11.51 22.38 -2.91
CA ARG A 643 -11.07 22.94 -1.63
C ARG A 643 -10.12 24.13 -1.80
N TYR A 644 -9.25 24.08 -2.81
CA TYR A 644 -8.20 25.06 -3.02
C TYR A 644 -8.56 26.03 -4.14
N GLU A 645 -8.35 27.32 -3.87
CA GLU A 645 -8.64 28.41 -4.80
C GLU A 645 -7.65 29.54 -4.51
N CYS A 646 -7.02 30.07 -5.55
CA CYS A 646 -5.98 31.10 -5.37
C CYS A 646 -6.54 32.51 -5.21
N ALA A 647 -7.80 32.73 -5.62
CA ALA A 647 -8.47 34.01 -5.48
C ALA A 647 -8.49 34.45 -4.01
N ASN A 648 -8.42 35.77 -3.78
CA ASN A 648 -8.52 36.37 -2.44
C ASN A 648 -7.47 35.86 -1.42
N PHE A 649 -6.27 35.50 -1.87
CA PHE A 649 -5.22 34.94 -1.02
C PHE A 649 -5.65 33.63 -0.32
N GLY A 650 -6.48 32.85 -1.00
CA GLY A 650 -6.93 31.55 -0.54
C GLY A 650 -5.80 30.54 -0.37
N ALA A 651 -6.10 29.45 0.33
CA ALA A 651 -5.17 28.35 0.48
C ALA A 651 -4.92 27.69 -0.87
N GLN A 652 -3.67 27.34 -1.14
CA GLN A 652 -3.25 26.70 -2.39
C GLN A 652 -2.89 25.23 -2.16
N GLY A 653 -3.21 24.40 -3.15
CA GLY A 653 -2.98 22.97 -3.17
C GLY A 653 -3.80 22.29 -4.26
N ILE A 654 -3.62 20.98 -4.41
CA ILE A 654 -4.44 20.15 -5.30
C ILE A 654 -4.99 19.00 -4.46
N THR A 655 -6.32 18.94 -4.31
CA THR A 655 -7.00 17.88 -3.56
C THR A 655 -6.89 16.53 -4.29
N VAL A 656 -6.90 15.44 -3.52
CA VAL A 656 -6.89 14.08 -4.08
C VAL A 656 -8.10 13.86 -4.99
N GLY A 657 -7.88 13.35 -6.21
CA GLY A 657 -8.93 13.18 -7.22
C GLY A 657 -9.37 14.49 -7.87
N CYS A 658 -8.59 15.56 -7.69
CA CYS A 658 -8.73 16.82 -8.42
C CYS A 658 -7.52 17.06 -9.32
N TRP A 659 -7.69 18.00 -10.25
CA TRP A 659 -6.60 18.47 -11.09
C TRP A 659 -6.61 19.99 -11.26
N ASP A 660 -5.41 20.51 -11.46
CA ASP A 660 -5.15 21.90 -11.79
C ASP A 660 -4.89 22.03 -13.30
N THR A 661 -5.60 22.95 -13.97
CA THR A 661 -5.50 23.13 -15.43
C THR A 661 -4.96 24.50 -15.80
N TYR A 662 -3.73 24.50 -16.28
CA TYR A 662 -3.12 25.64 -16.95
C TYR A 662 -3.42 25.57 -18.44
N ARG A 663 -4.36 26.39 -18.89
CA ARG A 663 -4.79 26.42 -20.29
C ARG A 663 -3.74 27.06 -21.19
N HIS A 664 -3.64 26.59 -22.43
CA HIS A 664 -2.70 27.07 -23.45
C HIS A 664 -2.74 28.58 -23.75
N ASP A 665 -3.82 29.29 -23.41
CA ASP A 665 -4.04 30.71 -23.70
C ASP A 665 -3.43 31.66 -22.67
N ILE A 666 -3.03 31.16 -21.49
CA ILE A 666 -2.47 31.99 -20.42
C ILE A 666 -0.98 32.29 -20.68
N ASP A 667 -0.45 33.29 -19.97
CA ASP A 667 0.94 33.69 -20.09
C ASP A 667 1.90 32.65 -19.50
N CYS A 668 3.10 32.55 -20.07
CA CYS A 668 4.15 31.57 -19.73
C CYS A 668 3.76 30.10 -19.92
N GLN A 669 2.65 29.82 -20.62
CA GLN A 669 2.23 28.47 -20.98
C GLN A 669 2.73 28.09 -22.39
N TRP A 670 4.06 28.14 -22.57
CA TRP A 670 4.71 27.82 -23.84
C TRP A 670 6.19 27.45 -23.68
N VAL A 671 6.78 27.00 -24.78
CA VAL A 671 8.23 27.09 -25.02
C VAL A 671 8.47 28.10 -26.13
N ASP A 672 9.36 29.07 -25.89
CA ASP A 672 9.77 30.02 -26.94
C ASP A 672 10.73 29.31 -27.91
N ILE A 673 10.26 29.10 -29.14
CA ILE A 673 10.98 28.37 -30.19
C ILE A 673 11.48 29.28 -31.30
N THR A 674 11.57 30.59 -31.06
CA THR A 674 11.98 31.59 -32.07
C THR A 674 13.34 31.25 -32.71
N ASP A 675 14.28 30.74 -31.91
CA ASP A 675 15.65 30.41 -32.35
C ASP A 675 15.81 28.95 -32.81
N VAL A 676 14.74 28.16 -32.73
CA VAL A 676 14.76 26.73 -33.05
C VAL A 676 14.62 26.53 -34.55
N LYS A 677 15.50 25.71 -35.12
CA LYS A 677 15.44 25.35 -36.55
C LYS A 677 14.37 24.30 -36.81
N PRO A 678 13.87 24.16 -38.05
CA PRO A 678 13.04 23.01 -38.42
C PRO A 678 13.77 21.67 -38.19
N GLY A 679 13.06 20.66 -37.71
CA GLY A 679 13.62 19.36 -37.37
C GLY A 679 12.70 18.48 -36.54
N ASP A 680 13.22 17.32 -36.15
CA ASP A 680 12.57 16.38 -35.25
C ASP A 680 13.14 16.53 -33.84
N TYR A 681 12.25 16.60 -32.86
CA TYR A 681 12.53 16.93 -31.47
C TYR A 681 11.75 16.01 -30.52
N ILE A 682 12.15 16.01 -29.26
CA ILE A 682 11.40 15.42 -28.15
C ILE A 682 10.93 16.56 -27.26
N PHE A 683 9.62 16.71 -27.11
CA PHE A 683 9.05 17.65 -26.17
C PHE A 683 8.88 16.94 -24.82
N GLN A 684 9.30 17.61 -23.74
CA GLN A 684 9.28 17.05 -22.40
C GLN A 684 8.71 18.07 -21.42
N VAL A 685 7.83 17.58 -20.53
CA VAL A 685 7.36 18.34 -19.37
C VAL A 685 7.73 17.54 -18.11
N VAL A 686 8.31 18.21 -17.12
CA VAL A 686 8.66 17.62 -15.83
C VAL A 686 7.94 18.37 -14.73
N ILE A 687 7.09 17.70 -13.95
CA ILE A 687 6.40 18.24 -12.78
C ILE A 687 7.25 18.03 -11.53
N ASN A 688 7.24 18.99 -10.60
CA ASN A 688 8.01 18.97 -9.35
C ASN A 688 9.46 18.48 -9.55
N PRO A 689 10.21 19.11 -10.49
CA PRO A 689 11.48 18.59 -11.00
C PRO A 689 12.59 18.50 -9.95
N ASN A 690 12.49 19.32 -8.90
CA ASN A 690 13.48 19.42 -7.83
C ASN A 690 13.12 18.58 -6.59
N TYR A 691 12.03 17.80 -6.64
CA TYR A 691 11.52 17.03 -5.50
C TYR A 691 11.26 17.90 -4.26
N GLU A 692 10.80 19.14 -4.47
CA GLU A 692 10.61 20.13 -3.40
C GLU A 692 9.51 19.71 -2.43
N VAL A 693 8.45 19.12 -2.98
CA VAL A 693 7.33 18.51 -2.26
C VAL A 693 7.40 17.00 -2.40
N ALA A 694 7.09 16.30 -1.31
CA ALA A 694 7.06 14.85 -1.27
C ALA A 694 5.89 14.27 -2.07
N GLU A 695 6.16 13.23 -2.87
CA GLU A 695 5.16 12.49 -3.64
C GLU A 695 5.32 10.98 -3.45
N SER A 696 4.26 10.23 -3.73
CA SER A 696 4.25 8.77 -3.58
C SER A 696 4.95 8.06 -4.74
N ASP A 697 4.91 8.64 -5.94
CA ASP A 697 5.67 8.23 -7.12
C ASP A 697 6.24 9.49 -7.78
N TYR A 698 7.47 9.39 -8.28
CA TYR A 698 8.11 10.44 -9.08
C TYR A 698 8.39 9.96 -10.51
N THR A 699 8.18 8.67 -10.79
CA THR A 699 8.50 8.05 -12.09
C THR A 699 7.49 8.41 -13.18
N ASN A 700 6.36 9.00 -12.79
CA ASN A 700 5.25 9.50 -13.57
C ASN A 700 5.22 11.05 -13.69
N ASN A 701 6.13 11.77 -13.03
CA ASN A 701 6.22 13.24 -13.13
C ASN A 701 6.71 13.74 -14.50
N ILE A 702 7.28 12.87 -15.33
CA ILE A 702 7.84 13.20 -16.63
C ILE A 702 6.85 12.77 -17.71
N MET A 703 6.52 13.68 -18.62
CA MET A 703 5.79 13.40 -19.84
C MET A 703 6.68 13.70 -21.04
N LYS A 704 6.64 12.82 -22.06
CA LYS A 704 7.39 12.99 -23.31
C LYS A 704 6.48 12.82 -24.53
N CYS A 705 6.71 13.65 -25.54
CA CYS A 705 6.09 13.56 -26.85
C CYS A 705 7.15 13.63 -27.95
N ARG A 706 6.86 13.07 -29.12
CA ARG A 706 7.61 13.40 -30.34
C ARG A 706 7.05 14.68 -30.93
N ALA A 707 7.94 15.57 -31.34
CA ALA A 707 7.61 16.85 -31.95
C ALA A 707 8.31 16.98 -33.29
N ARG A 708 7.57 17.26 -34.36
CA ARG A 708 8.14 17.57 -35.68
C ARG A 708 7.80 19.00 -36.04
N TYR A 709 8.82 19.81 -36.30
CA TYR A 709 8.67 21.24 -36.62
C TYR A 709 9.19 21.52 -38.03
N ASP A 710 8.35 22.06 -38.93
CA ASP A 710 8.73 22.36 -40.32
C ASP A 710 9.10 23.84 -40.56
N GLY A 711 9.07 24.68 -39.51
CA GLY A 711 9.27 26.12 -39.61
C GLY A 711 7.98 26.93 -39.76
N HIS A 712 6.84 26.29 -39.96
CA HIS A 712 5.52 26.93 -40.05
C HIS A 712 4.47 26.28 -39.13
N ARG A 713 4.58 24.97 -38.91
CA ARG A 713 3.70 24.14 -38.10
C ARG A 713 4.53 23.17 -37.27
N ILE A 714 3.93 22.73 -36.18
CA ILE A 714 4.45 21.68 -35.33
C ILE A 714 3.42 20.57 -35.19
N TRP A 715 3.88 19.33 -35.22
CA TRP A 715 3.06 18.16 -34.91
C TRP A 715 3.59 17.51 -33.65
N MET A 716 2.72 17.37 -32.66
CA MET A 716 2.96 16.63 -31.43
C MET A 716 2.27 15.27 -31.53
N TYR A 717 2.98 14.19 -31.22
CA TYR A 717 2.42 12.84 -31.31
C TYR A 717 3.14 11.86 -30.38
N ASN A 718 2.46 10.76 -30.06
CA ASN A 718 2.93 9.72 -29.13
C ASN A 718 3.28 10.29 -27.75
N CYS A 719 2.44 11.16 -27.21
CA CYS A 719 2.61 11.71 -25.87
C CYS A 719 2.31 10.65 -24.80
N HIS A 720 3.26 10.43 -23.88
CA HIS A 720 3.14 9.41 -22.84
C HIS A 720 3.85 9.83 -21.56
N ILE A 721 3.47 9.17 -20.47
CA ILE A 721 3.98 9.42 -19.12
C ILE A 721 5.07 8.41 -18.78
N GLY A 722 6.13 8.87 -18.12
CA GLY A 722 7.27 8.07 -17.71
C GLY A 722 8.10 7.53 -18.88
N GLU A 723 8.94 6.53 -18.59
CA GLU A 723 9.79 5.85 -19.59
C GLU A 723 9.10 4.65 -20.24
N ASN A 724 7.91 4.83 -20.83
CA ASN A 724 7.17 3.70 -21.40
C ASN A 724 6.85 3.85 -22.89
N SER A 725 7.89 3.70 -23.72
CA SER A 725 7.83 2.94 -24.98
C SER A 725 9.24 2.74 -25.55
N LEU A 726 9.76 1.51 -25.48
CA LEU A 726 10.77 0.97 -26.42
C LEU A 726 12.00 1.84 -26.78
N THR A 727 12.72 2.40 -25.80
CA THR A 727 14.04 3.00 -26.07
C THR A 727 15.13 2.43 -25.20
N SER A 728 15.51 1.17 -25.46
CA SER A 728 16.92 0.79 -25.32
C SER A 728 17.49 0.01 -26.51
N THR A 729 16.71 -0.36 -27.54
CA THR A 729 17.23 -1.10 -28.71
C THR A 729 16.45 -0.83 -30.00
N MET A 730 16.59 0.37 -30.56
CA MET A 730 16.42 0.62 -32.01
C MET A 730 17.61 1.45 -32.56
N LEU A 731 18.80 1.23 -31.99
CA LEU A 731 20.09 1.65 -32.55
C LEU A 731 20.95 0.39 -32.65
N GLY A 732 20.93 -0.24 -33.82
CA GLY A 732 21.79 -1.38 -34.15
C GLY A 732 21.04 -2.69 -34.31
N LEU A 733 20.31 -2.85 -35.42
CA LEU A 733 20.15 -4.11 -36.17
C LEU A 733 19.38 -3.84 -37.48
N VAL A 734 19.86 -2.88 -38.28
CA VAL A 734 19.68 -2.97 -39.74
C VAL A 734 20.92 -3.68 -40.25
N ASN A 735 20.93 -5.00 -40.15
CA ASN A 735 21.88 -5.82 -40.90
C ASN A 735 21.16 -6.38 -42.12
N ASN A 736 21.59 -5.88 -43.27
CA ASN A 736 21.48 -6.45 -44.59
C ASN A 736 21.28 -7.98 -44.60
N ARG A 737 20.16 -8.43 -45.18
CA ARG A 737 20.11 -9.63 -46.02
C ARG A 737 19.11 -9.43 -47.15
N ILE A 738 19.66 -9.18 -48.34
CA ILE A 738 19.41 -10.04 -49.51
C ILE A 738 20.09 -11.38 -49.22
#